data_AF-A0A8H4BFZ4-F1
#
_entry.id   AF-A0A8H4BFZ4-F1
#
_cell.length_a   1.000
_cell.length_b   1.000
_cell.length_c   1.000
_cell.angle_alpha   90.00
_cell.angle_beta   90.00
_cell.angle_gamma   90.00
#
_symmetry.space_group_name_H-M   'P 1'
#
loop_
_entity.id
_entity.type
_entity.pdbx_description
1 polymer ?
#
loop_
_entity_poly.entity_id
_entity_poly.type
_entity_poly.pdbx_seq_one_letter_code
_entity_poly.pdbx_strand_id
1 'polypeptide(L)'
;MATPQIPFISAPFKKTDDVDWIHPLKKYIARFYQDDPEKYKEETQSFNRLRQDIRGAGKDFTGRDLLYRYFGQLELLDLRFPVDEKHVKVLFNWYDAFNNRAISQYSLAFEKASVIFNEAATLSAIASSQNRAEAEGRKKAFHYFQASAGMFQYINDNFLHAPSEDLSRETVNMLSELMLAQAQECFLESSIREKTKDGLIAKLASHAAWVYGNLVDSLGDAVNRGVGVDKSWIVLCQIKQKYYAAVAQEHKAAACEAEAKYGECAGRYAAAESAAKEAVKLANNLNSALLSSNHANGTVPSEGGAAIQELCKNMSANCTEKLTTANRDNDMIYHETVPQESILTPIDRLKAVKAIPIAELYGPDEMKKVIGADIFSKLIPISVHESASLYSEEIAKLLRSENERCDIAKAELNASLDYMKLPGSLGKFKQQQQLNSSLDDYATPPSDVKSWAIQIAAEERRSPIAELLNTLTALKTKARQSLDEASLDLDKEMRDCEQGRVQYADQWTQPPSGPLTTEFRHDISNHRRTLDGASQSDNQLMGKYDSVRRNIEILKHGGQSRELEGAYAECISAIAGGNTPQKDAGVNLLDVDIAADSGKSDDDLSEKVKRIELIIEKLRKIESDREDTFRDLKDKTMQDDISQLLILNKKANVEQHIFSTELEKYRPHQQRISATIQHQQQAIQELTTAFKDLMEGKEAQNLQSQHDKADRLRRNLTADFNEARSVYNEIKDGLNRGIQFYSGIQDTVDSLQRNIHRFITERANERSRLMDSIESSKSSREQEMLRETLSKYATAPPPPAPLQSAPSSSSMSSTSMSHLTNQTRQMSINEPTAPSSGYTPAPPPKPQAFVQQQQYHHQAPAPLPPTNPSPYGIYGANMPSATYHQPPPSPYAPTPQSPMQHMPPPRPMYNQQQPYQPPPSNCGAPPPSQQQQQQQPPQGYYGNIQAPPPLPQQPQYHHQMPPQQPQYTSPVPQMQGQPHQGYQPQYQQQQQWQQQQPPQQQQQQQQWQQPMYQQQRPPPPPPSSGNLLD
;
A
#
# COMPACT_ATOMS: atom_id res chain seq x y z
N MET A 1 51.21 -14.40 -29.03
CA MET A 1 50.37 -15.51 -28.51
C MET A 1 49.55 -14.99 -27.35
N ALA A 2 48.36 -15.52 -27.10
CA ALA A 2 47.63 -15.17 -25.88
C ALA A 2 48.37 -15.77 -24.68
N THR A 3 48.54 -15.00 -23.60
CA THR A 3 49.07 -15.58 -22.35
C THR A 3 48.05 -16.59 -21.82
N PRO A 4 48.42 -17.82 -21.45
CA PRO A 4 47.54 -18.69 -20.67
C PRO A 4 47.04 -17.96 -19.42
N GLN A 5 45.78 -18.22 -19.04
CA GLN A 5 45.12 -17.55 -17.91
C GLN A 5 45.06 -18.51 -16.71
N ILE A 6 45.27 -17.99 -15.50
CA ILE A 6 45.18 -18.79 -14.28
C ILE A 6 43.72 -19.22 -14.09
N PRO A 7 43.42 -20.52 -13.89
CA PRO A 7 42.05 -20.99 -13.69
C PRO A 7 41.47 -20.47 -12.37
N PHE A 8 40.18 -20.21 -12.37
CA PHE A 8 39.41 -19.81 -11.19
C PHE A 8 38.52 -20.94 -10.69
N ILE A 9 38.23 -20.90 -9.39
CA ILE A 9 37.20 -21.73 -8.77
C ILE A 9 35.89 -20.92 -8.81
N SER A 10 34.79 -21.59 -9.11
CA SER A 10 33.42 -21.09 -8.91
C SER A 10 32.74 -21.93 -7.84
N ALA A 11 31.90 -21.31 -7.01
CA ALA A 11 31.16 -22.05 -6.00
C ALA A 11 30.14 -23.00 -6.66
N PRO A 12 29.90 -24.19 -6.08
CA PRO A 12 28.84 -25.07 -6.55
C PRO A 12 27.45 -24.46 -6.31
N PHE A 13 26.44 -24.97 -7.00
CA PHE A 13 25.06 -24.50 -6.89
C PHE A 13 24.26 -25.45 -5.99
N LYS A 14 23.49 -24.89 -5.05
CA LYS A 14 22.45 -25.63 -4.31
C LYS A 14 21.31 -25.96 -5.27
N LYS A 15 20.74 -27.16 -5.14
CA LYS A 15 19.55 -27.57 -5.91
C LYS A 15 18.30 -27.40 -5.03
N THR A 16 17.13 -27.27 -5.63
CA THR A 16 15.86 -27.19 -4.90
C THR A 16 14.71 -27.80 -5.70
N ASP A 17 13.77 -28.39 -4.97
CA ASP A 17 12.57 -29.00 -5.53
C ASP A 17 11.49 -27.96 -5.85
N ASP A 18 10.35 -28.48 -6.30
CA ASP A 18 9.14 -27.69 -6.51
C ASP A 18 8.50 -27.30 -5.17
N VAL A 19 7.95 -26.09 -5.08
CA VAL A 19 7.37 -25.50 -3.87
C VAL A 19 6.13 -24.72 -4.27
N ASP A 20 4.96 -25.09 -3.75
CA ASP A 20 3.71 -24.35 -3.97
C ASP A 20 3.60 -23.15 -3.02
N TRP A 21 3.71 -21.96 -3.60
CA TRP A 21 3.40 -20.69 -2.93
C TRP A 21 1.91 -20.31 -3.04
N ILE A 22 1.16 -20.87 -4.00
CA ILE A 22 -0.20 -20.41 -4.33
C ILE A 22 -1.18 -20.79 -3.22
N HIS A 23 -1.25 -22.05 -2.80
CA HIS A 23 -2.19 -22.47 -1.75
C HIS A 23 -1.91 -21.79 -0.39
N PRO A 24 -0.66 -21.73 0.12
CA PRO A 24 -0.38 -21.09 1.41
C PRO A 24 -0.67 -19.58 1.41
N LEU A 25 -0.30 -18.85 0.35
CA LEU A 25 -0.60 -17.41 0.25
C LEU A 25 -2.10 -17.16 0.16
N LYS A 26 -2.83 -17.85 -0.73
CA LYS A 26 -4.30 -17.67 -0.86
C LYS A 26 -5.04 -17.97 0.45
N LYS A 27 -4.61 -18.99 1.19
CA LYS A 27 -5.17 -19.34 2.50
C LYS A 27 -4.90 -18.27 3.57
N TYR A 28 -3.74 -17.59 3.50
CA TYR A 28 -3.44 -16.48 4.39
C TYR A 28 -4.26 -15.23 4.04
N ILE A 29 -4.42 -14.91 2.75
CA ILE A 29 -5.27 -13.80 2.26
C ILE A 29 -6.70 -13.97 2.77
N ALA A 30 -7.33 -15.13 2.52
CA ALA A 30 -8.68 -15.43 2.99
C ALA A 30 -8.86 -15.27 4.52
N ARG A 31 -7.85 -15.65 5.31
CA ARG A 31 -7.98 -15.75 6.77
C ARG A 31 -7.59 -14.49 7.53
N PHE A 32 -6.53 -13.80 7.08
CA PHE A 32 -5.95 -12.66 7.79
C PHE A 32 -6.26 -11.32 7.13
N TYR A 33 -6.41 -11.26 5.81
CA TYR A 33 -6.83 -10.04 5.11
C TYR A 33 -8.35 -9.98 4.89
N GLN A 34 -9.06 -11.11 5.04
CA GLN A 34 -10.51 -11.25 4.83
C GLN A 34 -10.99 -10.84 3.42
N ASP A 35 -10.08 -10.80 2.44
CA ASP A 35 -10.40 -10.51 1.04
C ASP A 35 -10.36 -11.77 0.16
N ASP A 36 -11.01 -11.69 -1.01
CA ASP A 36 -11.15 -12.76 -1.99
C ASP A 36 -9.79 -13.19 -2.59
N PRO A 37 -9.34 -14.44 -2.36
CA PRO A 37 -8.08 -14.94 -2.89
C PRO A 37 -8.03 -15.08 -4.43
N GLU A 38 -9.16 -15.06 -5.14
CA GLU A 38 -9.14 -15.08 -6.60
C GLU A 38 -8.75 -13.73 -7.22
N LYS A 39 -8.93 -12.60 -6.50
CA LYS A 39 -8.43 -11.28 -6.92
C LYS A 39 -6.91 -11.24 -7.08
N TYR A 40 -6.19 -12.02 -6.28
CA TYR A 40 -4.73 -12.07 -6.20
C TYR A 40 -4.14 -13.30 -6.91
N LYS A 41 -4.89 -13.88 -7.85
CA LYS A 41 -4.52 -15.10 -8.57
C LYS A 41 -3.33 -14.90 -9.51
N GLU A 42 -3.29 -13.78 -10.23
CA GLU A 42 -2.20 -13.49 -11.17
C GLU A 42 -0.90 -13.19 -10.41
N GLU A 43 -0.98 -12.44 -9.31
CA GLU A 43 0.12 -12.12 -8.40
C GLU A 43 0.72 -13.39 -7.78
N THR A 44 -0.13 -14.26 -7.20
CA THR A 44 0.33 -15.53 -6.60
C THR A 44 0.91 -16.50 -7.65
N GLN A 45 0.33 -16.57 -8.85
CA GLN A 45 0.89 -17.37 -9.95
C GLN A 45 2.20 -16.80 -10.49
N SER A 46 2.33 -15.47 -10.60
CA SER A 46 3.54 -14.77 -11.03
C SER A 46 4.69 -15.01 -10.06
N PHE A 47 4.46 -14.88 -8.75
CA PHE A 47 5.46 -15.17 -7.73
C PHE A 47 5.86 -16.65 -7.71
N ASN A 48 4.89 -17.58 -7.82
CA ASN A 48 5.17 -19.01 -7.88
C ASN A 48 5.98 -19.38 -9.14
N ARG A 49 5.68 -18.76 -10.29
CA ARG A 49 6.45 -18.93 -11.52
C ARG A 49 7.88 -18.42 -11.38
N LEU A 50 8.08 -17.24 -10.78
CA LEU A 50 9.41 -16.68 -10.52
C LEU A 50 10.28 -17.64 -9.68
N ARG A 51 9.67 -18.39 -8.74
CA ARG A 51 10.35 -19.48 -8.01
C ARG A 51 10.65 -20.72 -8.87
N GLN A 52 9.84 -21.05 -9.88
CA GLN A 52 10.19 -22.12 -10.81
C GLN A 52 11.31 -21.70 -11.76
N ASP A 53 11.30 -20.46 -12.24
CA ASP A 53 12.29 -19.94 -13.17
C ASP A 53 13.72 -19.97 -12.57
N ILE A 54 13.90 -19.73 -11.26
CA ILE A 54 15.22 -19.86 -10.61
C ILE A 54 15.75 -21.31 -10.53
N ARG A 55 14.90 -22.34 -10.67
CA ARG A 55 15.36 -23.75 -10.74
C ARG A 55 16.05 -24.06 -12.07
N GLY A 56 15.78 -23.25 -13.10
CA GLY A 56 16.45 -23.28 -14.40
C GLY A 56 17.58 -22.26 -14.55
N ALA A 57 17.95 -21.53 -13.50
CA ALA A 57 18.99 -20.49 -13.57
C ALA A 57 20.36 -21.09 -13.95
N GLY A 58 20.93 -20.62 -15.06
CA GLY A 58 22.23 -21.04 -15.55
C GLY A 58 23.40 -20.26 -14.96
N LYS A 59 24.62 -20.56 -15.44
CA LYS A 59 25.88 -19.92 -15.01
C LYS A 59 26.13 -18.56 -15.71
N ASP A 60 25.06 -17.81 -15.99
CA ASP A 60 25.01 -16.73 -16.96
C ASP A 60 24.19 -15.51 -16.48
N PHE A 61 24.19 -14.43 -17.25
CA PHE A 61 23.53 -13.17 -16.89
C PHE A 61 22.01 -13.27 -16.77
N THR A 62 21.33 -14.17 -17.49
CA THR A 62 19.89 -14.41 -17.30
C THR A 62 19.62 -15.18 -16.02
N GLY A 63 20.44 -16.19 -15.70
CA GLY A 63 20.39 -16.86 -14.38
C GLY A 63 20.58 -15.88 -13.22
N ARG A 64 21.55 -14.98 -13.34
CA ARG A 64 21.82 -13.87 -12.40
C ARG A 64 20.57 -12.99 -12.18
N ASP A 65 19.95 -12.54 -13.26
CA ASP A 65 18.84 -11.58 -13.19
C ASP A 65 17.55 -12.21 -12.65
N LEU A 66 17.32 -13.50 -12.92
CA LEU A 66 16.23 -14.27 -12.29
C LEU A 66 16.41 -14.38 -10.77
N LEU A 67 17.63 -14.68 -10.30
CA LEU A 67 17.95 -14.77 -8.87
C LEU A 67 17.80 -13.42 -8.15
N TYR A 68 18.34 -12.34 -8.73
CA TYR A 68 18.13 -10.98 -8.21
C TYR A 68 16.65 -10.63 -8.08
N ARG A 69 15.88 -10.93 -9.13
CA ARG A 69 14.45 -10.64 -9.16
C ARG A 69 13.67 -11.45 -8.13
N TYR A 70 13.96 -12.74 -7.98
CA TYR A 70 13.30 -13.56 -6.96
C TYR A 70 13.64 -13.09 -5.54
N PHE A 71 14.92 -12.85 -5.24
CA PHE A 71 15.32 -12.38 -3.91
C PHE A 71 14.68 -11.03 -3.56
N GLY A 72 14.71 -10.05 -4.48
CA GLY A 72 14.10 -8.74 -4.26
C GLY A 72 12.59 -8.81 -4.01
N GLN A 73 11.85 -9.62 -4.78
CA GLN A 73 10.42 -9.84 -4.57
C GLN A 73 10.14 -10.63 -3.28
N LEU A 74 11.05 -11.49 -2.83
CA LEU A 74 10.90 -12.27 -1.60
C LEU A 74 11.25 -11.45 -0.33
N GLU A 75 12.10 -10.43 -0.43
CA GLU A 75 12.22 -9.39 0.62
C GLU A 75 10.96 -8.52 0.71
N LEU A 76 10.35 -8.14 -0.42
CA LEU A 76 9.08 -7.41 -0.44
C LEU A 76 7.91 -8.23 0.13
N LEU A 77 7.89 -9.54 -0.15
CA LEU A 77 6.91 -10.49 0.41
C LEU A 77 7.01 -10.56 1.95
N ASP A 78 8.22 -10.61 2.51
CA ASP A 78 8.51 -10.68 3.95
C ASP A 78 8.00 -9.47 4.75
N LEU A 79 7.79 -8.31 4.10
CA LEU A 79 7.14 -7.15 4.74
C LEU A 79 5.63 -7.37 4.94
N ARG A 80 5.00 -8.17 4.09
CA ARG A 80 3.54 -8.37 4.04
C ARG A 80 3.12 -9.68 4.72
N PHE A 81 3.79 -10.78 4.41
CA PHE A 81 3.45 -12.13 4.83
C PHE A 81 4.47 -12.70 5.84
N PRO A 82 4.09 -12.99 7.09
CA PRO A 82 4.94 -13.76 8.00
C PRO A 82 5.00 -15.22 7.54
N VAL A 83 6.12 -15.62 6.94
CA VAL A 83 6.37 -16.99 6.47
C VAL A 83 7.09 -17.78 7.56
N ASP A 84 6.29 -18.42 8.41
CA ASP A 84 6.71 -19.31 9.49
C ASP A 84 5.79 -20.55 9.58
N GLU A 85 6.03 -21.43 10.55
CA GLU A 85 5.23 -22.65 10.77
C GLU A 85 3.77 -22.41 11.20
N LYS A 86 3.42 -21.20 11.65
CA LYS A 86 2.15 -20.85 12.30
C LYS A 86 1.21 -20.07 11.38
N HIS A 87 1.78 -19.30 10.45
CA HIS A 87 1.10 -18.35 9.58
C HIS A 87 1.08 -18.84 8.12
N VAL A 88 2.10 -18.52 7.31
CA VAL A 88 2.24 -18.96 5.92
C VAL A 88 3.21 -20.15 5.83
N LYS A 89 2.71 -21.34 6.17
CA LYS A 89 3.51 -22.57 6.22
C LYS A 89 3.86 -23.10 4.81
N VAL A 90 5.09 -22.83 4.35
CA VAL A 90 5.67 -23.30 3.08
C VAL A 90 6.89 -24.16 3.38
N LEU A 91 7.02 -25.35 2.77
CA LEU A 91 8.19 -26.23 2.97
C LEU A 91 9.23 -26.02 1.87
N PHE A 92 10.38 -25.45 2.24
CA PHE A 92 11.51 -25.26 1.34
C PHE A 92 12.45 -26.46 1.44
N ASN A 93 12.57 -27.26 0.37
CA ASN A 93 13.58 -28.32 0.30
C ASN A 93 14.78 -27.88 -0.56
N TRP A 94 15.97 -27.93 0.03
CA TRP A 94 17.23 -27.57 -0.62
C TRP A 94 18.25 -28.68 -0.43
N TYR A 95 19.09 -28.87 -1.45
CA TYR A 95 20.19 -29.82 -1.42
C TYR A 95 21.50 -29.06 -1.18
N ASP A 96 22.33 -29.58 -0.27
CA ASP A 96 23.67 -29.07 0.00
C ASP A 96 24.54 -29.05 -1.28
N ALA A 97 25.22 -27.93 -1.54
CA ALA A 97 25.95 -27.70 -2.78
C ALA A 97 27.20 -28.60 -2.95
N PHE A 98 27.77 -29.10 -1.86
CA PHE A 98 28.95 -29.97 -1.86
C PHE A 98 28.56 -31.45 -1.78
N ASN A 99 27.79 -31.82 -0.75
CA ASN A 99 27.48 -33.22 -0.44
C ASN A 99 26.10 -33.70 -0.95
N ASN A 100 25.29 -32.80 -1.54
CA ASN A 100 23.96 -33.10 -2.10
C ASN A 100 22.94 -33.71 -1.10
N ARG A 101 23.15 -33.55 0.22
CA ARG A 101 22.14 -33.93 1.23
C ARG A 101 20.92 -33.01 1.15
N ALA A 102 19.73 -33.60 1.09
CA ALA A 102 18.46 -32.86 1.16
C ALA A 102 18.19 -32.38 2.60
N ILE A 103 17.82 -31.11 2.74
CA ILE A 103 17.49 -30.44 4.01
C ILE A 103 16.25 -29.58 3.77
N SER A 104 15.21 -29.82 4.57
CA SER A 104 13.90 -29.18 4.40
C SER A 104 13.53 -28.33 5.63
N GLN A 105 13.06 -27.10 5.43
CA GLN A 105 12.59 -26.22 6.51
C GLN A 105 11.37 -25.38 6.12
N TYR A 106 10.63 -24.91 7.12
CA TYR A 106 9.53 -23.94 6.98
C TYR A 106 9.97 -22.47 7.15
N SER A 107 11.28 -22.21 7.21
CA SER A 107 11.83 -20.88 7.49
C SER A 107 12.12 -20.11 6.20
N LEU A 108 11.54 -18.92 6.05
CA LEU A 108 11.87 -18.01 4.95
C LEU A 108 13.35 -17.60 4.96
N ALA A 109 13.99 -17.57 6.13
CA ALA A 109 15.40 -17.25 6.23
C ALA A 109 16.30 -18.31 5.56
N PHE A 110 15.88 -19.59 5.58
CA PHE A 110 16.60 -20.67 4.90
C PHE A 110 16.45 -20.59 3.36
N GLU A 111 15.26 -20.20 2.88
CA GLU A 111 15.02 -19.89 1.47
C GLU A 111 15.89 -18.70 1.02
N LYS A 112 15.86 -17.58 1.77
CA LYS A 112 16.70 -16.39 1.53
C LYS A 112 18.19 -16.75 1.42
N ALA A 113 18.75 -17.40 2.44
CA ALA A 113 20.16 -17.79 2.46
C ALA A 113 20.54 -18.70 1.29
N SER A 114 19.66 -19.63 0.91
CA SER A 114 19.91 -20.56 -0.20
C SER A 114 19.84 -19.89 -1.58
N VAL A 115 18.95 -18.90 -1.76
CA VAL A 115 18.89 -18.08 -2.97
C VAL A 115 20.14 -17.19 -3.09
N ILE A 116 20.54 -16.50 -2.02
CA ILE A 116 21.75 -15.65 -2.00
C ILE A 116 23.00 -16.50 -2.27
N PHE A 117 23.06 -17.75 -1.77
CA PHE A 117 24.17 -18.66 -2.05
C PHE A 117 24.26 -19.01 -3.54
N ASN A 118 23.12 -19.28 -4.20
CA ASN A 118 23.08 -19.51 -5.65
C ASN A 118 23.38 -18.25 -6.46
N GLU A 119 22.99 -17.06 -5.97
CA GLU A 119 23.38 -15.79 -6.57
C GLU A 119 24.90 -15.60 -6.50
N ALA A 120 25.50 -15.79 -5.32
CA ALA A 120 26.94 -15.75 -5.11
C ALA A 120 27.70 -16.77 -5.99
N ALA A 121 27.16 -17.99 -6.14
CA ALA A 121 27.67 -19.01 -7.04
C ALA A 121 27.60 -18.56 -8.51
N THR A 122 26.47 -17.97 -8.94
CA THR A 122 26.29 -17.42 -10.29
C THR A 122 27.28 -16.30 -10.59
N LEU A 123 27.46 -15.35 -9.66
CA LEU A 123 28.45 -14.28 -9.76
C LEU A 123 29.88 -14.84 -9.87
N SER A 124 30.23 -15.87 -9.08
CA SER A 124 31.54 -16.53 -9.15
C SER A 124 31.76 -17.25 -10.49
N ALA A 125 30.71 -17.87 -11.05
CA ALA A 125 30.77 -18.56 -12.33
C ALA A 125 30.97 -17.56 -13.48
N ILE A 126 30.16 -16.49 -13.52
CA ILE A 126 30.30 -15.38 -14.47
C ILE A 126 31.69 -14.76 -14.39
N ALA A 127 32.22 -14.53 -13.17
CA ALA A 127 33.56 -14.00 -12.97
C ALA A 127 34.64 -14.93 -13.51
N SER A 128 34.52 -16.24 -13.26
CA SER A 128 35.47 -17.25 -13.76
C SER A 128 35.51 -17.33 -15.29
N SER A 129 34.38 -17.09 -15.97
CA SER A 129 34.23 -17.20 -17.42
C SER A 129 34.54 -15.92 -18.22
N GLN A 130 34.90 -14.81 -17.58
CA GLN A 130 35.28 -13.58 -18.30
C GLN A 130 36.64 -13.76 -19.01
N ASN A 131 36.76 -13.28 -20.25
CA ASN A 131 38.02 -13.24 -20.98
C ASN A 131 39.01 -12.22 -20.36
N ARG A 132 40.03 -12.69 -19.63
CA ARG A 132 40.99 -11.81 -18.95
C ARG A 132 42.15 -11.31 -19.82
N ALA A 133 42.17 -11.63 -21.12
CA ALA A 133 43.05 -10.94 -22.06
C ALA A 133 42.70 -9.43 -22.13
N GLU A 134 41.40 -9.11 -22.14
CA GLU A 134 40.87 -7.75 -22.23
C GLU A 134 40.83 -7.04 -20.87
N ALA A 135 41.04 -5.72 -20.88
CA ALA A 135 40.96 -4.90 -19.67
C ALA A 135 39.55 -4.86 -19.08
N GLU A 136 38.51 -4.86 -19.92
CA GLU A 136 37.12 -4.96 -19.44
C GLU A 136 36.83 -6.30 -18.77
N GLY A 137 37.26 -7.42 -19.36
CA GLY A 137 37.03 -8.75 -18.80
C GLY A 137 37.67 -8.91 -17.42
N ARG A 138 38.88 -8.35 -17.21
CA ARG A 138 39.50 -8.31 -15.87
C ARG A 138 38.72 -7.43 -14.89
N LYS A 139 38.25 -6.24 -15.30
CA LYS A 139 37.41 -5.36 -14.44
C LYS A 139 36.06 -6.01 -14.08
N LYS A 140 35.43 -6.70 -15.04
CA LYS A 140 34.18 -7.46 -14.84
C LYS A 140 34.39 -8.64 -13.89
N ALA A 141 35.44 -9.44 -14.09
CA ALA A 141 35.79 -10.54 -13.18
C ALA A 141 36.08 -10.06 -11.76
N PHE A 142 36.90 -9.01 -11.62
CA PHE A 142 37.22 -8.35 -10.36
C PHE A 142 35.94 -7.95 -9.60
N HIS A 143 35.05 -7.20 -10.24
CA HIS A 143 33.81 -6.74 -9.64
C HIS A 143 32.89 -7.90 -9.23
N TYR A 144 32.70 -8.90 -10.10
CA TYR A 144 31.80 -10.03 -9.79
C TYR A 144 32.35 -10.95 -8.69
N PHE A 145 33.67 -11.13 -8.55
CA PHE A 145 34.24 -11.80 -7.38
C PHE A 145 34.06 -10.98 -6.09
N GLN A 146 34.21 -9.65 -6.12
CA GLN A 146 33.92 -8.81 -4.96
C GLN A 146 32.44 -8.83 -4.55
N ALA A 147 31.53 -8.91 -5.53
CA ALA A 147 30.09 -9.04 -5.29
C ALA A 147 29.74 -10.41 -4.67
N SER A 148 30.27 -11.49 -5.26
CA SER A 148 30.11 -12.87 -4.73
C SER A 148 30.62 -12.98 -3.29
N ALA A 149 31.79 -12.42 -2.98
CA ALA A 149 32.33 -12.35 -1.62
C ALA A 149 31.40 -11.60 -0.64
N GLY A 150 30.77 -10.51 -1.10
CA GLY A 150 29.80 -9.73 -0.34
C GLY A 150 28.51 -10.48 -0.03
N MET A 151 27.99 -11.26 -0.99
CA MET A 151 26.83 -12.12 -0.79
C MET A 151 27.11 -13.24 0.22
N PHE A 152 28.28 -13.89 0.15
CA PHE A 152 28.69 -14.84 1.18
C PHE A 152 28.87 -14.17 2.55
N GLN A 153 29.49 -12.99 2.63
CA GLN A 153 29.62 -12.28 3.91
C GLN A 153 28.24 -11.94 4.50
N TYR A 154 27.29 -11.46 3.69
CA TYR A 154 25.92 -11.17 4.13
C TYR A 154 25.21 -12.41 4.69
N ILE A 155 25.42 -13.60 4.09
CA ILE A 155 24.92 -14.87 4.66
C ILE A 155 25.49 -15.10 6.07
N ASN A 156 26.81 -14.96 6.23
CA ASN A 156 27.51 -15.19 7.50
C ASN A 156 27.07 -14.22 8.61
N ASP A 157 26.80 -12.97 8.27
CA ASP A 157 26.42 -11.92 9.23
C ASP A 157 24.94 -12.01 9.66
N ASN A 158 24.04 -12.52 8.80
CA ASN A 158 22.58 -12.48 9.04
C ASN A 158 21.95 -13.85 9.39
N PHE A 159 22.55 -14.97 8.99
CA PHE A 159 21.93 -16.31 9.07
C PHE A 159 22.68 -17.24 10.03
N LEU A 160 22.79 -16.81 11.29
CA LEU A 160 23.57 -17.43 12.38
C LEU A 160 23.21 -18.89 12.75
N HIS A 161 22.06 -19.39 12.30
CA HIS A 161 21.56 -20.73 12.61
C HIS A 161 21.42 -21.60 11.35
N ALA A 162 22.54 -21.75 10.63
CA ALA A 162 22.64 -22.55 9.43
C ALA A 162 22.31 -24.04 9.70
N PRO A 163 21.37 -24.65 8.95
CA PRO A 163 21.01 -26.06 9.11
C PRO A 163 21.81 -27.01 8.19
N SER A 164 22.66 -26.46 7.31
CA SER A 164 23.44 -27.20 6.31
C SER A 164 24.91 -26.82 6.38
N GLU A 165 25.80 -27.79 6.11
CA GLU A 165 27.25 -27.61 6.17
C GLU A 165 27.76 -26.57 5.17
N ASP A 166 27.10 -26.46 4.00
CA ASP A 166 27.38 -25.43 3.00
C ASP A 166 27.01 -23.99 3.40
N LEU A 167 26.05 -23.82 4.33
CA LEU A 167 25.65 -22.51 4.89
C LEU A 167 26.33 -22.22 6.24
N SER A 168 27.13 -23.14 6.78
CA SER A 168 27.85 -22.93 8.04
C SER A 168 28.79 -21.71 7.97
N ARG A 169 28.95 -21.02 9.10
CA ARG A 169 29.79 -19.82 9.25
C ARG A 169 31.20 -20.03 8.70
N GLU A 170 31.79 -21.17 8.99
CA GLU A 170 33.16 -21.54 8.62
C GLU A 170 33.27 -21.80 7.10
N THR A 171 32.30 -22.49 6.50
CA THR A 171 32.28 -22.76 5.06
C THR A 171 31.97 -21.50 4.25
N VAL A 172 31.01 -20.69 4.69
CA VAL A 172 30.62 -19.43 4.03
C VAL A 172 31.74 -18.38 4.13
N ASN A 173 32.44 -18.30 5.27
CA ASN A 173 33.62 -17.43 5.39
C ASN A 173 34.75 -17.89 4.46
N MET A 174 35.05 -19.19 4.41
CA MET A 174 36.04 -19.76 3.49
C MET A 174 35.70 -19.49 2.01
N LEU A 175 34.42 -19.54 1.63
CA LEU A 175 33.96 -19.15 0.29
C LEU A 175 34.13 -17.64 0.04
N SER A 176 33.81 -16.78 1.00
CA SER A 176 34.01 -15.32 0.87
C SER A 176 35.51 -14.98 0.71
N GLU A 177 36.39 -15.56 1.53
CA GLU A 177 37.84 -15.39 1.43
C GLU A 177 38.41 -15.91 0.11
N LEU A 178 37.92 -17.04 -0.40
CA LEU A 178 38.30 -17.58 -1.71
C LEU A 178 37.91 -16.62 -2.85
N MET A 179 36.71 -16.05 -2.82
CA MET A 179 36.29 -15.05 -3.80
C MET A 179 37.13 -13.76 -3.70
N LEU A 180 37.48 -13.30 -2.49
CA LEU A 180 38.38 -12.15 -2.31
C LEU A 180 39.80 -12.42 -2.80
N ALA A 181 40.33 -13.63 -2.62
CA ALA A 181 41.62 -14.03 -3.15
C ALA A 181 41.62 -13.98 -4.69
N GLN A 182 40.56 -14.49 -5.33
CA GLN A 182 40.40 -14.46 -6.79
C GLN A 182 40.19 -13.05 -7.36
N ALA A 183 39.54 -12.15 -6.62
CA ALA A 183 39.52 -10.73 -6.95
C ALA A 183 40.92 -10.09 -6.84
N GLN A 184 41.71 -10.41 -5.81
CA GLN A 184 43.09 -9.94 -5.68
C GLN A 184 43.96 -10.44 -6.86
N GLU A 185 43.73 -11.66 -7.39
CA GLU A 185 44.36 -12.12 -8.63
C GLU A 185 44.00 -11.24 -9.84
N CYS A 186 42.72 -10.92 -10.06
CA CYS A 186 42.29 -10.06 -11.19
C CYS A 186 42.93 -8.66 -11.14
N PHE A 187 43.10 -8.12 -9.93
CA PHE A 187 43.78 -6.84 -9.72
C PHE A 187 45.29 -6.93 -9.95
N LEU A 188 45.92 -8.03 -9.51
CA LEU A 188 47.34 -8.32 -9.72
C LEU A 188 47.67 -8.55 -11.21
N GLU A 189 46.87 -9.35 -11.93
CA GLU A 189 46.98 -9.54 -13.39
C GLU A 189 46.92 -8.21 -14.14
N SER A 190 46.05 -7.29 -13.70
CA SER A 190 45.93 -5.96 -14.29
C SER A 190 47.16 -5.09 -13.94
N SER A 191 47.59 -5.08 -12.68
CA SER A 191 48.76 -4.34 -12.19
C SER A 191 50.07 -4.73 -12.89
N ILE A 192 50.23 -6.02 -13.24
CA ILE A 192 51.36 -6.55 -14.02
C ILE A 192 51.25 -6.11 -15.49
N ARG A 193 50.08 -6.26 -16.12
CA ARG A 193 49.87 -5.89 -17.53
C ARG A 193 49.99 -4.39 -17.78
N GLU A 194 49.60 -3.57 -16.81
CA GLU A 194 49.70 -2.10 -16.84
C GLU A 194 51.10 -1.58 -16.43
N LYS A 195 52.04 -2.49 -16.11
CA LYS A 195 53.42 -2.18 -15.69
C LYS A 195 53.49 -1.15 -14.55
N THR A 196 52.67 -1.39 -13.52
CA THR A 196 52.79 -0.66 -12.25
C THR A 196 54.14 -0.97 -11.57
N LYS A 197 54.58 -0.15 -10.61
CA LYS A 197 55.89 -0.32 -9.96
C LYS A 197 56.03 -1.72 -9.33
N ASP A 198 57.13 -2.42 -9.60
CA ASP A 198 57.36 -3.79 -9.14
C ASP A 198 57.30 -3.93 -7.61
N GLY A 199 57.77 -2.92 -6.88
CA GLY A 199 57.65 -2.85 -5.41
C GLY A 199 56.20 -2.71 -4.88
N LEU A 200 55.21 -2.44 -5.73
CA LEU A 200 53.78 -2.54 -5.43
C LEU A 200 53.25 -3.93 -5.80
N ILE A 201 53.58 -4.42 -7.01
CA ILE A 201 53.20 -5.76 -7.51
C ILE A 201 53.64 -6.84 -6.50
N ALA A 202 54.86 -6.76 -6.00
CA ALA A 202 55.39 -7.66 -4.98
C ALA A 202 54.53 -7.71 -3.71
N LYS A 203 54.00 -6.56 -3.24
CA LYS A 203 53.15 -6.49 -2.04
C LYS A 203 51.75 -7.05 -2.27
N LEU A 204 51.22 -6.88 -3.48
CA LEU A 204 49.94 -7.45 -3.90
C LEU A 204 50.03 -8.97 -4.05
N ALA A 205 51.12 -9.48 -4.63
CA ALA A 205 51.42 -10.91 -4.77
C ALA A 205 51.74 -11.58 -3.41
N SER A 206 52.51 -10.92 -2.54
CA SER A 206 52.77 -11.37 -1.16
C SER A 206 51.47 -11.57 -0.36
N HIS A 207 50.51 -10.65 -0.53
CA HIS A 207 49.18 -10.82 0.08
C HIS A 207 48.39 -11.99 -0.53
N ALA A 208 48.36 -12.13 -1.86
CA ALA A 208 47.67 -13.24 -2.52
C ALA A 208 48.24 -14.61 -2.10
N ALA A 209 49.57 -14.75 -2.06
CA ALA A 209 50.24 -15.96 -1.61
C ALA A 209 49.90 -16.29 -0.14
N TRP A 210 49.84 -15.28 0.74
CA TRP A 210 49.48 -15.49 2.14
C TRP A 210 48.01 -15.92 2.31
N VAL A 211 47.07 -15.26 1.64
CA VAL A 211 45.63 -15.63 1.71
C VAL A 211 45.42 -17.05 1.18
N TYR A 212 46.10 -17.45 0.10
CA TYR A 212 46.01 -18.85 -0.37
C TYR A 212 46.64 -19.87 0.58
N GLY A 213 47.59 -19.48 1.44
CA GLY A 213 48.03 -20.33 2.55
C GLY A 213 46.89 -20.59 3.53
N ASN A 214 46.30 -19.54 4.09
CA ASN A 214 45.18 -19.65 5.02
C ASN A 214 43.99 -20.43 4.43
N LEU A 215 43.73 -20.27 3.13
CA LEU A 215 42.68 -21.00 2.42
C LEU A 215 42.99 -22.50 2.29
N VAL A 216 44.25 -22.90 2.09
CA VAL A 216 44.64 -24.33 2.04
C VAL A 216 44.34 -24.99 3.39
N ASP A 217 44.67 -24.32 4.50
CA ASP A 217 44.36 -24.82 5.85
C ASP A 217 42.84 -24.88 6.07
N SER A 218 42.12 -23.81 5.74
CA SER A 218 40.66 -23.70 5.89
C SER A 218 39.87 -24.72 5.04
N LEU A 219 40.35 -25.02 3.83
CA LEU A 219 39.81 -26.06 2.96
C LEU A 219 40.14 -27.46 3.50
N GLY A 220 41.33 -27.66 4.05
CA GLY A 220 41.71 -28.89 4.75
C GLY A 220 40.76 -29.18 5.92
N ASP A 221 40.49 -28.18 6.76
CA ASP A 221 39.55 -28.29 7.87
C ASP A 221 38.10 -28.51 7.41
N ALA A 222 37.67 -27.88 6.31
CA ALA A 222 36.34 -28.15 5.73
C ALA A 222 36.20 -29.59 5.22
N VAL A 223 37.27 -30.18 4.65
CA VAL A 223 37.32 -31.60 4.29
C VAL A 223 37.32 -32.49 5.54
N ASN A 224 38.07 -32.12 6.59
CA ASN A 224 38.11 -32.86 7.86
C ASN A 224 36.76 -32.86 8.61
N ARG A 225 36.00 -31.75 8.54
CA ARG A 225 34.62 -31.66 9.05
C ARG A 225 33.61 -32.47 8.24
N GLY A 226 33.95 -32.91 7.03
CA GLY A 226 33.08 -33.70 6.17
C GLY A 226 32.12 -32.90 5.29
N VAL A 227 32.38 -31.60 5.06
CA VAL A 227 31.53 -30.71 4.24
C VAL A 227 31.32 -31.25 2.81
N GLY A 228 32.33 -31.94 2.26
CA GLY A 228 32.29 -32.54 0.92
C GLY A 228 33.02 -31.76 -0.17
N VAL A 229 33.87 -30.79 0.20
CA VAL A 229 34.69 -30.00 -0.73
C VAL A 229 35.66 -30.91 -1.51
N ASP A 230 35.82 -30.66 -2.80
CA ASP A 230 36.75 -31.43 -3.64
C ASP A 230 38.20 -31.11 -3.28
N LYS A 231 39.01 -32.17 -3.12
CA LYS A 231 40.47 -32.08 -2.87
C LYS A 231 41.21 -31.39 -4.02
N SER A 232 40.64 -31.33 -5.23
CA SER A 232 41.20 -30.53 -6.33
C SER A 232 41.31 -29.03 -5.99
N TRP A 233 40.41 -28.49 -5.15
CA TRP A 233 40.46 -27.09 -4.69
C TRP A 233 41.69 -26.85 -3.82
N ILE A 234 41.98 -27.77 -2.87
CA ILE A 234 43.17 -27.71 -2.01
C ILE A 234 44.44 -27.69 -2.87
N VAL A 235 44.57 -28.62 -3.83
CA VAL A 235 45.74 -28.70 -4.71
C VAL A 235 45.88 -27.44 -5.57
N LEU A 236 44.78 -26.89 -6.10
CA LEU A 236 44.79 -25.66 -6.88
C LEU A 236 45.19 -24.44 -6.05
N CYS A 237 44.71 -24.31 -4.80
CA CYS A 237 45.12 -23.27 -3.87
C CYS A 237 46.60 -23.41 -3.45
N GLN A 238 47.12 -24.63 -3.26
CA GLN A 238 48.55 -24.87 -3.00
C GLN A 238 49.43 -24.43 -4.19
N ILE A 239 49.01 -24.70 -5.44
CA ILE A 239 49.71 -24.24 -6.64
C ILE A 239 49.70 -22.70 -6.70
N LYS A 240 48.53 -22.08 -6.50
CA LYS A 240 48.39 -20.61 -6.46
C LYS A 240 49.25 -19.97 -5.36
N GLN A 241 49.26 -20.53 -4.16
CA GLN A 241 50.12 -20.09 -3.04
C GLN A 241 51.59 -20.01 -3.47
N LYS A 242 52.13 -21.09 -4.04
CA LYS A 242 53.54 -21.19 -4.46
C LYS A 242 53.85 -20.34 -5.70
N TYR A 243 52.92 -20.28 -6.65
CA TYR A 243 53.02 -19.42 -7.83
C TYR A 243 53.09 -17.93 -7.45
N TYR A 244 52.19 -17.44 -6.61
CA TYR A 244 52.21 -16.03 -6.18
C TYR A 244 53.36 -15.71 -5.22
N ALA A 245 53.88 -16.69 -4.48
CA ALA A 245 55.13 -16.53 -3.73
C ALA A 245 56.32 -16.29 -4.68
N ALA A 246 56.41 -17.02 -5.80
CA ALA A 246 57.42 -16.79 -6.84
C ALA A 246 57.28 -15.39 -7.46
N VAL A 247 56.07 -15.03 -7.92
CA VAL A 247 55.77 -13.68 -8.48
C VAL A 247 56.11 -12.55 -7.50
N ALA A 248 55.84 -12.74 -6.19
CA ALA A 248 56.18 -11.74 -5.18
C ALA A 248 57.69 -11.52 -5.04
N GLN A 249 58.45 -12.61 -5.02
CA GLN A 249 59.92 -12.56 -4.92
C GLN A 249 60.56 -12.06 -6.22
N GLU A 250 60.05 -12.44 -7.40
CA GLU A 250 60.51 -11.95 -8.71
C GLU A 250 60.39 -10.42 -8.81
N HIS A 251 59.20 -9.86 -8.56
CA HIS A 251 59.02 -8.41 -8.62
C HIS A 251 59.74 -7.68 -7.48
N LYS A 252 59.95 -8.30 -6.29
CA LYS A 252 60.79 -7.67 -5.26
C LYS A 252 62.29 -7.74 -5.59
N ALA A 253 62.75 -8.77 -6.29
CA ALA A 253 64.10 -8.82 -6.84
C ALA A 253 64.30 -7.70 -7.87
N ALA A 254 63.43 -7.58 -8.86
CA ALA A 254 63.45 -6.48 -9.85
C ALA A 254 63.38 -5.08 -9.20
N ALA A 255 62.61 -4.91 -8.12
CA ALA A 255 62.62 -3.67 -7.34
C ALA A 255 63.97 -3.40 -6.64
N CYS A 256 64.66 -4.43 -6.16
CA CYS A 256 66.00 -4.31 -5.57
C CYS A 256 67.12 -4.15 -6.62
N GLU A 257 66.95 -4.70 -7.82
CA GLU A 257 67.74 -4.42 -9.02
C GLU A 257 67.71 -2.90 -9.32
N ALA A 258 66.52 -2.29 -9.28
CA ALA A 258 66.32 -0.85 -9.44
C ALA A 258 66.77 -0.01 -8.23
N GLU A 259 66.88 -0.59 -7.03
CA GLU A 259 67.52 0.02 -5.85
C GLU A 259 69.06 -0.18 -5.83
N ALA A 260 69.63 -0.81 -6.86
CA ALA A 260 71.06 -1.15 -6.99
C ALA A 260 71.61 -2.03 -5.84
N LYS A 261 70.84 -3.04 -5.42
CA LYS A 261 71.19 -4.04 -4.39
C LYS A 261 71.28 -5.43 -5.02
N TYR A 262 72.36 -5.70 -5.72
CA TYR A 262 72.47 -6.87 -6.61
C TYR A 262 72.57 -8.19 -5.84
N GLY A 263 73.20 -8.21 -4.67
CA GLY A 263 73.25 -9.39 -3.79
C GLY A 263 71.87 -9.75 -3.23
N GLU A 264 71.13 -8.76 -2.71
CA GLU A 264 69.75 -8.96 -2.20
C GLU A 264 68.77 -9.34 -3.34
N CYS A 265 69.04 -8.88 -4.56
CA CYS A 265 68.32 -9.25 -5.78
C CYS A 265 68.53 -10.73 -6.16
N ALA A 266 69.78 -11.18 -6.26
CA ALA A 266 70.12 -12.58 -6.56
C ALA A 266 69.51 -13.55 -5.52
N GLY A 267 69.58 -13.21 -4.23
CA GLY A 267 68.97 -14.01 -3.16
C GLY A 267 67.46 -14.14 -3.28
N ARG A 268 66.76 -13.10 -3.76
CA ARG A 268 65.31 -13.16 -4.03
C ARG A 268 64.95 -13.91 -5.31
N TYR A 269 65.72 -13.79 -6.40
CA TYR A 269 65.49 -14.63 -7.57
C TYR A 269 65.70 -16.12 -7.24
N ALA A 270 66.62 -16.48 -6.33
CA ALA A 270 66.78 -17.86 -5.85
C ALA A 270 65.55 -18.37 -5.06
N ALA A 271 65.01 -17.55 -4.16
CA ALA A 271 63.76 -17.86 -3.45
C ALA A 271 62.55 -17.99 -4.41
N ALA A 272 62.46 -17.12 -5.42
CA ALA A 272 61.44 -17.18 -6.47
C ALA A 272 61.53 -18.50 -7.26
N GLU A 273 62.74 -18.89 -7.66
CA GLU A 273 62.99 -20.10 -8.45
C GLU A 273 62.67 -21.39 -7.66
N SER A 274 62.99 -21.41 -6.36
CA SER A 274 62.60 -22.47 -5.43
C SER A 274 61.07 -22.64 -5.36
N ALA A 275 60.35 -21.54 -5.10
CA ALA A 275 58.89 -21.54 -5.05
C ALA A 275 58.23 -21.93 -6.39
N ALA A 276 58.78 -21.47 -7.52
CA ALA A 276 58.30 -21.84 -8.85
C ALA A 276 58.49 -23.33 -9.14
N LYS A 277 59.64 -23.92 -8.78
CA LYS A 277 59.89 -25.37 -8.89
C LYS A 277 58.94 -26.21 -8.04
N GLU A 278 58.53 -25.72 -6.87
CA GLU A 278 57.47 -26.36 -6.07
C GLU A 278 56.09 -26.25 -6.74
N ALA A 279 55.73 -25.09 -7.28
CA ALA A 279 54.49 -24.90 -8.01
C ALA A 279 54.39 -25.85 -9.22
N VAL A 280 55.49 -26.07 -9.97
CA VAL A 280 55.54 -27.04 -11.09
C VAL A 280 55.31 -28.48 -10.61
N LYS A 281 55.92 -28.90 -9.48
CA LYS A 281 55.70 -30.25 -8.91
C LYS A 281 54.23 -30.47 -8.57
N LEU A 282 53.59 -29.49 -7.92
CA LEU A 282 52.17 -29.54 -7.55
C LEU A 282 51.26 -29.51 -8.79
N ALA A 283 51.56 -28.69 -9.79
CA ALA A 283 50.79 -28.58 -11.03
C ALA A 283 50.80 -29.88 -11.86
N ASN A 284 51.90 -30.65 -11.83
CA ASN A 284 51.93 -31.99 -12.45
C ASN A 284 50.94 -32.96 -11.79
N ASN A 285 50.70 -32.84 -10.48
CA ASN A 285 49.76 -33.69 -9.74
C ASN A 285 48.29 -33.26 -9.93
N LEU A 286 48.03 -31.99 -10.29
CA LEU A 286 46.68 -31.44 -10.42
C LEU A 286 45.81 -32.21 -11.42
N ASN A 287 46.35 -32.61 -12.57
CA ASN A 287 45.59 -33.37 -13.58
C ASN A 287 45.15 -34.74 -13.03
N SER A 288 45.97 -35.39 -12.19
CA SER A 288 45.58 -36.63 -11.52
C SER A 288 44.50 -36.40 -10.47
N ALA A 289 44.54 -35.27 -9.74
CA ALA A 289 43.50 -34.91 -8.78
C ALA A 289 42.17 -34.61 -9.47
N LEU A 290 42.18 -33.79 -10.53
CA LEU A 290 41.01 -33.44 -11.34
C LEU A 290 40.37 -34.64 -12.05
N LEU A 291 41.14 -35.66 -12.42
CA LEU A 291 40.61 -36.92 -12.97
C LEU A 291 40.10 -37.89 -11.89
N SER A 292 40.55 -37.74 -10.65
CA SER A 292 40.13 -38.59 -9.52
C SER A 292 38.83 -38.09 -8.88
N SER A 293 38.54 -36.79 -8.95
CA SER A 293 37.20 -36.27 -8.70
C SER A 293 36.36 -36.36 -9.98
N ASN A 294 35.28 -37.14 -9.94
CA ASN A 294 34.21 -37.01 -10.93
C ASN A 294 33.82 -35.52 -11.00
N HIS A 295 33.83 -34.92 -12.20
CA HIS A 295 33.69 -33.47 -12.44
C HIS A 295 32.28 -32.87 -12.12
N ALA A 296 31.62 -33.33 -11.06
CA ALA A 296 30.17 -33.35 -10.88
C ALA A 296 29.45 -32.00 -11.03
N ASN A 297 30.09 -30.89 -10.66
CA ASN A 297 29.48 -29.55 -10.66
C ASN A 297 30.16 -28.55 -11.63
N GLY A 298 31.24 -28.95 -12.32
CA GLY A 298 32.00 -28.08 -13.23
C GLY A 298 32.46 -26.76 -12.59
N THR A 299 33.03 -26.83 -11.38
CA THR A 299 33.46 -25.67 -10.57
C THR A 299 34.83 -25.11 -10.95
N VAL A 300 35.65 -25.94 -11.61
CA VAL A 300 36.96 -25.57 -12.18
C VAL A 300 36.91 -25.81 -13.70
N PRO A 301 37.40 -24.90 -14.56
CA PRO A 301 37.40 -25.10 -16.01
C PRO A 301 38.21 -26.30 -16.46
N SER A 302 37.68 -27.11 -17.39
CA SER A 302 38.32 -28.36 -17.85
C SER A 302 39.69 -28.17 -18.51
N GLU A 303 39.96 -27.01 -19.12
CA GLU A 303 41.27 -26.67 -19.71
C GLU A 303 42.25 -26.06 -18.68
N GLY A 304 41.76 -25.73 -17.48
CA GLY A 304 42.52 -25.02 -16.45
C GLY A 304 43.75 -25.78 -15.95
N GLY A 305 43.68 -27.12 -15.89
CA GLY A 305 44.79 -27.97 -15.47
C GLY A 305 46.01 -27.88 -16.40
N ALA A 306 45.79 -27.78 -17.72
CA ALA A 306 46.87 -27.57 -18.69
C ALA A 306 47.41 -26.13 -18.62
N ALA A 307 46.52 -25.13 -18.58
CA ALA A 307 46.90 -23.72 -18.56
C ALA A 307 47.77 -23.35 -17.33
N ILE A 308 47.42 -23.85 -16.13
CA ILE A 308 48.24 -23.59 -14.93
C ILE A 308 49.57 -24.36 -14.94
N GLN A 309 49.61 -25.55 -15.53
CA GLN A 309 50.84 -26.33 -15.69
C GLN A 309 51.82 -25.64 -16.65
N GLU A 310 51.31 -25.00 -17.73
CA GLU A 310 52.12 -24.17 -18.62
C GLU A 310 52.63 -22.91 -17.92
N LEU A 311 51.75 -22.19 -17.21
CA LEU A 311 52.12 -20.99 -16.45
C LEU A 311 53.20 -21.25 -15.40
N CYS A 312 53.10 -22.34 -14.64
CA CYS A 312 54.13 -22.69 -13.64
C CYS A 312 55.48 -23.02 -14.31
N LYS A 313 55.47 -23.67 -15.47
CA LYS A 313 56.71 -23.95 -16.25
C LYS A 313 57.33 -22.67 -16.79
N ASN A 314 56.52 -21.79 -17.37
CA ASN A 314 56.98 -20.50 -17.90
C ASN A 314 57.54 -19.60 -16.79
N MET A 315 56.86 -19.54 -15.63
CA MET A 315 57.33 -18.84 -14.43
C MET A 315 58.67 -19.41 -13.94
N SER A 316 58.79 -20.74 -13.81
CA SER A 316 60.05 -21.37 -13.39
C SER A 316 61.19 -21.11 -14.37
N ALA A 317 60.93 -21.10 -15.68
CA ALA A 317 61.94 -20.78 -16.70
C ALA A 317 62.41 -19.32 -16.58
N ASN A 318 61.48 -18.37 -16.48
CA ASN A 318 61.79 -16.95 -16.28
C ASN A 318 62.64 -16.72 -15.01
N CYS A 319 62.25 -17.32 -13.88
CA CYS A 319 63.01 -17.22 -12.64
C CYS A 319 64.43 -17.79 -12.78
N THR A 320 64.61 -18.95 -13.45
CA THR A 320 65.96 -19.52 -13.68
C THR A 320 66.79 -18.65 -14.62
N GLU A 321 66.22 -18.07 -15.68
CA GLU A 321 66.92 -17.14 -16.58
C GLU A 321 67.36 -15.86 -15.85
N LYS A 322 66.45 -15.26 -15.07
CA LYS A 322 66.72 -14.07 -14.26
C LYS A 322 67.77 -14.33 -13.17
N LEU A 323 67.68 -15.45 -12.46
CA LEU A 323 68.67 -15.88 -11.48
C LEU A 323 70.05 -16.10 -12.12
N THR A 324 70.11 -16.75 -13.29
CA THR A 324 71.36 -16.97 -14.03
C THR A 324 72.00 -15.65 -14.47
N THR A 325 71.18 -14.67 -14.86
CA THR A 325 71.63 -13.32 -15.24
C THR A 325 72.12 -12.55 -14.03
N ALA A 326 71.33 -12.47 -12.96
CA ALA A 326 71.68 -11.76 -11.73
C ALA A 326 72.94 -12.34 -11.06
N ASN A 327 73.10 -13.67 -11.03
CA ASN A 327 74.32 -14.31 -10.54
C ASN A 327 75.52 -13.97 -11.44
N ARG A 328 75.37 -14.07 -12.77
CA ARG A 328 76.43 -13.72 -13.72
C ARG A 328 76.91 -12.28 -13.54
N ASP A 329 75.99 -11.33 -13.42
CA ASP A 329 76.34 -9.92 -13.31
C ASP A 329 76.88 -9.58 -11.91
N ASN A 330 76.42 -10.28 -10.85
CA ASN A 330 77.03 -10.18 -9.53
C ASN A 330 78.46 -10.75 -9.52
N ASP A 331 78.67 -11.95 -10.08
CA ASP A 331 79.96 -12.65 -10.08
C ASP A 331 80.99 -12.01 -11.03
N MET A 332 80.56 -11.22 -12.01
CA MET A 332 81.43 -10.55 -13.00
C MET A 332 81.58 -9.04 -12.79
N ILE A 333 80.65 -8.38 -12.10
CA ILE A 333 80.60 -6.92 -11.95
C ILE A 333 80.52 -6.52 -10.47
N TYR A 334 79.40 -6.81 -9.79
CA TYR A 334 79.05 -6.15 -8.53
C TYR A 334 79.72 -6.75 -7.28
N HIS A 335 79.97 -8.06 -7.27
CA HIS A 335 80.59 -8.83 -6.19
C HIS A 335 79.94 -8.64 -4.81
N GLU A 336 78.62 -8.40 -4.76
CA GLU A 336 77.88 -8.27 -3.49
C GLU A 336 77.64 -9.65 -2.85
N THR A 337 77.60 -9.69 -1.52
CA THR A 337 77.30 -10.93 -0.78
C THR A 337 75.82 -11.28 -0.89
N VAL A 338 75.50 -12.41 -1.53
CA VAL A 338 74.13 -12.92 -1.63
C VAL A 338 73.64 -13.39 -0.26
N PRO A 339 72.56 -12.81 0.31
CA PRO A 339 72.01 -13.22 1.59
C PRO A 339 71.18 -14.50 1.45
N GLN A 340 71.17 -15.33 2.50
CA GLN A 340 70.31 -16.52 2.55
C GLN A 340 68.84 -16.16 2.73
N GLU A 341 67.94 -17.01 2.23
CA GLU A 341 66.48 -16.78 2.23
C GLU A 341 65.91 -16.48 3.62
N SER A 342 66.47 -17.09 4.67
CA SER A 342 66.10 -16.86 6.09
C SER A 342 66.49 -15.50 6.65
N ILE A 343 67.33 -14.73 5.94
CA ILE A 343 67.83 -13.40 6.35
C ILE A 343 67.17 -12.28 5.52
N LEU A 344 66.49 -12.63 4.41
CA LEU A 344 65.78 -11.67 3.56
C LEU A 344 64.65 -10.97 4.33
N THR A 345 64.51 -9.66 4.11
CA THR A 345 63.39 -8.90 4.66
C THR A 345 62.06 -9.39 4.05
N PRO A 346 61.06 -9.79 4.87
CA PRO A 346 59.75 -10.22 4.38
C PRO A 346 59.04 -9.14 3.57
N ILE A 347 58.31 -9.54 2.53
CA ILE A 347 57.59 -8.62 1.66
C ILE A 347 56.26 -8.21 2.33
N ASP A 348 56.12 -6.91 2.61
CA ASP A 348 54.85 -6.29 3.08
C ASP A 348 53.64 -6.81 2.30
N ARG A 349 52.52 -7.06 2.98
CA ARG A 349 51.29 -7.57 2.36
C ARG A 349 50.30 -6.44 2.15
N LEU A 350 49.86 -6.22 0.91
CA LEU A 350 48.83 -5.22 0.58
C LEU A 350 47.53 -5.88 0.11
N LYS A 351 46.47 -5.76 0.93
CA LYS A 351 45.09 -6.10 0.56
C LYS A 351 44.50 -4.96 -0.27
N ALA A 352 44.28 -5.18 -1.56
CA ALA A 352 43.66 -4.19 -2.46
C ALA A 352 42.14 -4.34 -2.55
N VAL A 353 41.56 -5.41 -1.97
CA VAL A 353 40.18 -5.83 -2.20
C VAL A 353 39.35 -5.82 -0.92
N LYS A 354 38.20 -5.13 -0.97
CA LYS A 354 37.08 -5.31 -0.01
C LYS A 354 35.97 -6.16 -0.65
N ALA A 355 35.17 -6.85 0.17
CA ALA A 355 33.85 -7.29 -0.27
C ALA A 355 32.96 -6.06 -0.52
N ILE A 356 31.98 -6.17 -1.43
CA ILE A 356 31.00 -5.10 -1.65
C ILE A 356 29.76 -5.43 -0.80
N PRO A 357 29.33 -4.56 0.15
CA PRO A 357 28.12 -4.78 0.92
C PRO A 357 26.88 -4.97 0.03
N ILE A 358 25.95 -5.82 0.45
CA ILE A 358 24.72 -6.10 -0.32
C ILE A 358 23.94 -4.82 -0.66
N ALA A 359 23.93 -3.82 0.24
CA ALA A 359 23.30 -2.52 -0.01
C ALA A 359 23.99 -1.68 -1.11
N GLU A 360 25.31 -1.81 -1.30
CA GLU A 360 26.04 -1.21 -2.43
C GLU A 360 25.73 -1.95 -3.75
N LEU A 361 25.43 -3.26 -3.69
CA LEU A 361 25.09 -4.09 -4.87
C LEU A 361 23.65 -3.89 -5.34
N TYR A 362 22.68 -3.78 -4.43
CA TYR A 362 21.26 -3.55 -4.75
C TYR A 362 20.88 -2.06 -4.90
N GLY A 363 21.79 -1.15 -4.54
CA GLY A 363 21.60 0.30 -4.65
C GLY A 363 21.42 0.88 -6.07
N PRO A 364 22.08 0.36 -7.13
CA PRO A 364 21.98 0.90 -8.49
C PRO A 364 20.56 0.83 -9.06
N ASP A 365 20.18 1.88 -9.79
CA ASP A 365 18.86 2.00 -10.43
C ASP A 365 18.60 0.91 -11.50
N GLU A 366 19.64 0.26 -12.00
CA GLU A 366 19.55 -0.92 -12.87
C GLU A 366 19.05 -2.17 -12.12
N MET A 367 19.47 -2.39 -10.87
CA MET A 367 19.02 -3.54 -10.07
C MET A 367 17.54 -3.41 -9.70
N LYS A 368 17.08 -2.19 -9.42
CA LYS A 368 15.65 -1.90 -9.22
C LYS A 368 14.81 -2.23 -10.46
N LYS A 369 15.34 -2.00 -11.66
CA LYS A 369 14.69 -2.38 -12.94
C LYS A 369 14.66 -3.89 -13.17
N VAL A 370 15.69 -4.62 -12.72
CA VAL A 370 15.72 -6.09 -12.76
C VAL A 370 14.69 -6.71 -11.81
N ILE A 371 14.57 -6.18 -10.58
CA ILE A 371 13.59 -6.64 -9.59
C ILE A 371 12.15 -6.30 -10.02
N GLY A 372 11.96 -5.11 -10.59
CA GLY A 372 10.66 -4.59 -11.01
C GLY A 372 9.79 -4.10 -9.85
N ALA A 373 8.52 -3.76 -10.16
CA ALA A 373 7.55 -3.34 -9.16
C ALA A 373 7.12 -4.49 -8.23
N ASP A 374 6.70 -4.16 -7.01
CA ASP A 374 6.19 -5.13 -6.02
C ASP A 374 4.93 -5.84 -6.53
N ILE A 375 5.04 -7.17 -6.70
CA ILE A 375 3.95 -8.05 -7.14
C ILE A 375 2.74 -7.94 -6.20
N PHE A 376 2.96 -7.76 -4.90
CA PHE A 376 1.91 -7.66 -3.88
C PHE A 376 1.62 -6.22 -3.43
N SER A 377 2.03 -5.22 -4.23
CA SER A 377 1.77 -3.79 -4.01
C SER A 377 0.37 -3.47 -3.47
N LYS A 378 -0.67 -4.02 -4.12
CA LYS A 378 -2.10 -3.91 -3.79
C LYS A 378 -2.52 -4.43 -2.39
N LEU A 379 -1.69 -5.21 -1.71
CA LEU A 379 -2.07 -6.01 -0.55
C LEU A 379 -1.44 -5.46 0.74
N ILE A 380 -2.05 -4.41 1.29
CA ILE A 380 -1.52 -3.61 2.40
C ILE A 380 -1.81 -4.31 3.75
N PRO A 381 -0.82 -4.61 4.60
CA PRO A 381 -1.04 -5.27 5.89
C PRO A 381 -1.97 -4.49 6.82
N ILE A 382 -2.78 -5.17 7.63
CA ILE A 382 -3.70 -4.52 8.59
C ILE A 382 -2.95 -3.58 9.54
N SER A 383 -1.75 -3.93 10.01
CA SER A 383 -0.93 -3.04 10.85
C SER A 383 -0.57 -1.71 10.16
N VAL A 384 -0.47 -1.71 8.82
CA VAL A 384 -0.24 -0.49 8.02
C VAL A 384 -1.54 0.25 7.77
N HIS A 385 -2.68 -0.44 7.63
CA HIS A 385 -3.97 0.24 7.64
C HIS A 385 -4.27 0.90 9.00
N GLU A 386 -3.87 0.28 10.11
CA GLU A 386 -3.96 0.86 11.45
C GLU A 386 -3.07 2.11 11.57
N SER A 387 -1.77 2.02 11.23
CA SER A 387 -0.86 3.17 11.34
C SER A 387 -1.11 4.27 10.29
N ALA A 388 -1.62 3.93 9.10
CA ALA A 388 -2.15 4.91 8.13
C ALA A 388 -3.48 5.55 8.60
N SER A 389 -4.31 4.83 9.36
CA SER A 389 -5.52 5.41 9.97
C SER A 389 -5.16 6.37 11.10
N LEU A 390 -4.17 6.05 11.93
CA LEU A 390 -3.63 6.95 12.95
C LEU A 390 -2.99 8.20 12.31
N TYR A 391 -2.24 8.04 11.21
CA TYR A 391 -1.74 9.18 10.44
C TYR A 391 -2.88 10.03 9.87
N SER A 392 -3.91 9.39 9.30
CA SER A 392 -5.12 10.07 8.81
C SER A 392 -5.88 10.78 9.92
N GLU A 393 -5.83 10.30 11.17
CA GLU A 393 -6.40 10.97 12.33
C GLU A 393 -5.59 12.20 12.76
N GLU A 394 -4.25 12.11 12.84
CA GLU A 394 -3.40 13.28 13.11
C GLU A 394 -3.50 14.32 11.97
N ILE A 395 -3.64 13.87 10.72
CA ILE A 395 -3.98 14.73 9.57
C ILE A 395 -5.37 15.38 9.74
N ALA A 396 -6.40 14.62 10.15
CA ALA A 396 -7.74 15.16 10.32
C ALA A 396 -7.81 16.14 11.50
N LYS A 397 -7.03 15.90 12.54
CA LYS A 397 -6.81 16.77 13.71
C LYS A 397 -6.07 18.06 13.32
N LEU A 398 -5.03 17.97 12.48
CA LEU A 398 -4.36 19.11 11.86
C LEU A 398 -5.36 19.95 11.06
N LEU A 399 -6.09 19.33 10.14
CA LEU A 399 -7.07 19.99 9.28
C LEU A 399 -8.22 20.62 10.08
N ARG A 400 -8.73 19.95 11.12
CA ARG A 400 -9.71 20.51 12.06
C ARG A 400 -9.15 21.75 12.78
N SER A 401 -7.91 21.69 13.27
CA SER A 401 -7.31 22.82 14.00
C SER A 401 -7.06 24.04 13.11
N GLU A 402 -6.63 23.85 11.86
CA GLU A 402 -6.48 24.97 10.92
C GLU A 402 -7.84 25.47 10.42
N ASN A 403 -8.84 24.59 10.23
CA ASN A 403 -10.22 24.99 9.94
C ASN A 403 -10.80 25.86 11.06
N GLU A 404 -10.67 25.43 12.32
CA GLU A 404 -11.11 26.18 13.50
C GLU A 404 -10.43 27.56 13.57
N ARG A 405 -9.12 27.65 13.27
CA ARG A 405 -8.42 28.95 13.16
C ARG A 405 -8.95 29.82 12.03
N CYS A 406 -9.28 29.25 10.87
CA CYS A 406 -9.89 29.96 9.75
C CYS A 406 -11.30 30.46 10.11
N ASP A 407 -12.13 29.64 10.75
CA ASP A 407 -13.50 29.97 11.16
C ASP A 407 -13.52 31.00 12.29
N ILE A 408 -12.65 30.89 13.30
CA ILE A 408 -12.49 31.91 14.35
C ILE A 408 -12.09 33.25 13.73
N ALA A 409 -11.14 33.27 12.80
CA ALA A 409 -10.73 34.51 12.13
C ALA A 409 -11.84 35.08 11.21
N LYS A 410 -12.65 34.22 10.56
CA LYS A 410 -13.83 34.63 9.79
C LYS A 410 -14.93 35.21 10.69
N ALA A 411 -15.13 34.62 11.87
CA ALA A 411 -16.05 35.12 12.90
C ALA A 411 -15.56 36.44 13.52
N GLU A 412 -14.26 36.59 13.80
CA GLU A 412 -13.64 37.84 14.26
C GLU A 412 -13.86 38.98 13.25
N LEU A 413 -13.67 38.69 11.96
CA LEU A 413 -13.93 39.64 10.88
C LEU A 413 -15.40 40.04 10.80
N ASN A 414 -16.33 39.07 10.77
CA ASN A 414 -17.76 39.34 10.70
C ASN A 414 -18.26 40.12 11.93
N ALA A 415 -17.88 39.71 13.14
CA ALA A 415 -18.24 40.42 14.37
C ALA A 415 -17.68 41.84 14.41
N SER A 416 -16.49 42.08 13.84
CA SER A 416 -15.91 43.43 13.71
C SER A 416 -16.71 44.29 12.71
N LEU A 417 -17.10 43.72 11.56
CA LEU A 417 -17.93 44.41 10.56
C LEU A 417 -19.32 44.73 11.11
N ASP A 418 -19.97 43.79 11.80
CA ASP A 418 -21.28 43.96 12.46
C ASP A 418 -21.23 45.02 13.57
N TYR A 419 -20.16 45.02 14.39
CA TYR A 419 -19.95 46.04 15.42
C TYR A 419 -19.85 47.46 14.82
N MET A 420 -19.19 47.60 13.67
CA MET A 420 -19.09 48.85 12.89
C MET A 420 -20.31 49.08 11.97
N LYS A 421 -21.27 48.14 11.92
CA LYS A 421 -22.43 48.09 11.02
C LYS A 421 -22.05 48.22 9.53
N LEU A 422 -20.84 47.83 9.16
CA LEU A 422 -20.31 47.88 7.80
C LEU A 422 -20.83 46.67 6.99
N PRO A 423 -21.18 46.83 5.69
CA PRO A 423 -21.11 48.05 4.88
C PRO A 423 -22.34 48.98 5.01
N GLY A 424 -23.36 48.60 5.79
CA GLY A 424 -24.63 49.33 5.89
C GLY A 424 -24.51 50.77 6.43
N SER A 425 -23.48 51.08 7.21
CA SER A 425 -23.14 52.45 7.63
C SER A 425 -22.58 53.30 6.49
N LEU A 426 -21.73 52.77 5.61
CA LEU A 426 -21.20 53.49 4.44
C LEU A 426 -22.29 53.81 3.41
N GLY A 427 -23.23 52.87 3.21
CA GLY A 427 -24.38 53.09 2.33
C GLY A 427 -25.21 54.32 2.71
N LYS A 428 -25.36 54.59 4.00
CA LYS A 428 -26.11 55.76 4.52
C LYS A 428 -25.43 57.08 4.16
N PHE A 429 -24.11 57.19 4.36
CA PHE A 429 -23.34 58.38 3.97
C PHE A 429 -23.40 58.62 2.45
N LYS A 430 -23.31 57.55 1.65
CA LYS A 430 -23.42 57.63 0.18
C LYS A 430 -24.82 58.02 -0.30
N GLN A 431 -25.88 57.52 0.35
CA GLN A 431 -27.26 57.80 -0.04
C GLN A 431 -27.69 59.23 0.30
N GLN A 432 -27.11 59.87 1.33
CA GLN A 432 -27.39 61.29 1.62
C GLN A 432 -26.86 62.25 0.52
N GLN A 433 -25.87 61.83 -0.28
CA GLN A 433 -25.39 62.59 -1.44
C GLN A 433 -26.37 62.55 -2.64
N GLN A 434 -27.40 61.70 -2.59
CA GLN A 434 -28.47 61.62 -3.59
C GLN A 434 -29.80 62.05 -2.96
N LEU A 435 -30.17 63.33 -3.16
CA LEU A 435 -31.33 63.95 -2.51
C LEU A 435 -32.65 63.18 -2.71
N ASN A 436 -33.51 63.31 -1.69
CA ASN A 436 -34.94 63.01 -1.69
C ASN A 436 -35.32 61.52 -1.78
N SER A 437 -35.34 60.84 -0.63
CA SER A 437 -36.26 59.73 -0.36
C SER A 437 -36.74 59.81 1.08
N SER A 438 -38.05 60.06 1.24
CA SER A 438 -38.71 60.14 2.55
C SER A 438 -39.04 58.74 3.08
N LEU A 439 -39.84 58.68 4.14
CA LEU A 439 -40.20 57.48 4.92
C LEU A 439 -40.75 56.30 4.09
N ASP A 440 -41.24 56.53 2.86
CA ASP A 440 -41.75 55.51 1.93
C ASP A 440 -40.72 54.42 1.57
N ASP A 441 -39.42 54.73 1.56
CA ASP A 441 -38.36 53.75 1.24
C ASP A 441 -38.16 52.69 2.34
N TYR A 442 -38.79 52.88 3.50
CA TYR A 442 -38.93 51.85 4.53
C TYR A 442 -40.18 50.98 4.35
N ALA A 443 -41.27 51.53 3.79
CA ALA A 443 -42.52 50.82 3.54
C ALA A 443 -42.42 49.84 2.36
N THR A 444 -41.51 50.10 1.42
CA THR A 444 -41.19 49.18 0.32
C THR A 444 -40.40 47.97 0.85
N PRO A 445 -40.86 46.71 0.65
CA PRO A 445 -40.09 45.53 1.05
C PRO A 445 -38.73 45.49 0.34
N PRO A 446 -37.62 45.13 1.04
CA PRO A 446 -36.28 45.12 0.46
C PRO A 446 -36.18 44.31 -0.83
N SER A 447 -35.27 44.71 -1.73
CA SER A 447 -34.93 44.00 -2.97
C SER A 447 -34.77 42.50 -2.76
N ASP A 448 -34.12 42.14 -1.65
CA ASP A 448 -33.74 40.79 -1.32
C ASP A 448 -34.99 39.99 -0.97
N VAL A 449 -35.87 40.51 -0.12
CA VAL A 449 -37.17 39.88 0.24
C VAL A 449 -38.06 39.74 -0.99
N LYS A 450 -38.10 40.74 -1.88
CA LYS A 450 -38.80 40.62 -3.17
C LYS A 450 -38.18 39.53 -4.05
N SER A 451 -36.85 39.41 -4.09
CA SER A 451 -36.16 38.32 -4.79
C SER A 451 -36.45 36.95 -4.18
N TRP A 452 -36.56 36.84 -2.85
CA TRP A 452 -36.85 35.60 -2.14
C TRP A 452 -38.30 35.15 -2.38
N ALA A 453 -39.26 36.07 -2.34
CA ALA A 453 -40.65 35.80 -2.71
C ALA A 453 -40.78 35.38 -4.19
N ILE A 454 -40.02 36.01 -5.10
CA ILE A 454 -39.97 35.60 -6.52
C ILE A 454 -39.33 34.21 -6.67
N GLN A 455 -38.26 33.89 -5.95
CA GLN A 455 -37.62 32.57 -5.95
C GLN A 455 -38.58 31.49 -5.44
N ILE A 456 -39.19 31.70 -4.26
CA ILE A 456 -40.16 30.77 -3.67
C ILE A 456 -41.36 30.56 -4.61
N ALA A 457 -41.94 31.63 -5.16
CA ALA A 457 -43.08 31.51 -6.09
C ALA A 457 -42.72 30.82 -7.42
N ALA A 458 -41.50 31.04 -7.95
CA ALA A 458 -41.01 30.32 -9.14
C ALA A 458 -40.71 28.85 -8.82
N GLU A 459 -40.22 28.56 -7.62
CA GLU A 459 -39.90 27.22 -7.16
C GLU A 459 -41.12 26.38 -6.81
N GLU A 460 -42.17 26.95 -6.21
CA GLU A 460 -43.44 26.25 -6.00
C GLU A 460 -44.20 26.02 -7.30
N ARG A 461 -44.11 26.96 -8.27
CA ARG A 461 -44.63 26.73 -9.64
C ARG A 461 -43.92 25.56 -10.34
N ARG A 462 -42.65 25.29 -9.99
CA ARG A 462 -41.86 24.18 -10.56
C ARG A 462 -42.10 22.85 -9.83
N SER A 463 -42.24 22.87 -8.51
CA SER A 463 -42.41 21.68 -7.67
C SER A 463 -43.09 22.07 -6.35
N PRO A 464 -44.42 22.00 -6.25
CA PRO A 464 -45.13 22.36 -5.03
C PRO A 464 -44.85 21.33 -3.93
N ILE A 465 -44.65 21.81 -2.70
CA ILE A 465 -44.35 20.97 -1.52
C ILE A 465 -45.39 19.85 -1.34
N ALA A 466 -46.66 20.08 -1.70
CA ALA A 466 -47.73 19.08 -1.64
C ALA A 466 -47.48 17.86 -2.54
N GLU A 467 -46.90 18.03 -3.74
CA GLU A 467 -46.58 16.90 -4.64
C GLU A 467 -45.37 16.10 -4.13
N LEU A 468 -44.37 16.78 -3.57
CA LEU A 468 -43.22 16.14 -2.93
C LEU A 468 -43.65 15.33 -1.69
N LEU A 469 -44.58 15.86 -0.89
CA LEU A 469 -45.13 15.15 0.27
C LEU A 469 -46.03 13.97 -0.14
N ASN A 470 -46.82 14.10 -1.21
CA ASN A 470 -47.61 13.00 -1.76
C ASN A 470 -46.74 11.87 -2.32
N THR A 471 -45.68 12.19 -3.07
CA THR A 471 -44.75 11.20 -3.63
C THR A 471 -43.92 10.49 -2.55
N LEU A 472 -43.44 11.22 -1.55
CA LEU A 472 -42.79 10.63 -0.36
C LEU A 472 -43.75 9.67 0.37
N THR A 473 -45.00 10.09 0.60
CA THR A 473 -46.01 9.25 1.27
C THR A 473 -46.34 7.99 0.46
N ALA A 474 -46.40 8.09 -0.87
CA ALA A 474 -46.61 6.95 -1.77
C ALA A 474 -45.44 5.94 -1.72
N LEU A 475 -44.18 6.42 -1.81
CA LEU A 475 -42.98 5.56 -1.71
C LEU A 475 -42.91 4.85 -0.35
N LYS A 476 -43.12 5.59 0.74
CA LYS A 476 -43.19 5.08 2.11
C LYS A 476 -44.25 3.99 2.30
N THR A 477 -45.40 4.15 1.62
CA THR A 477 -46.49 3.17 1.64
C THR A 477 -46.14 1.92 0.81
N LYS A 478 -45.56 2.08 -0.40
CA LYS A 478 -45.07 0.97 -1.22
C LYS A 478 -44.02 0.16 -0.47
N ALA A 479 -43.05 0.81 0.19
CA ALA A 479 -41.96 0.13 0.90
C ALA A 479 -42.48 -0.71 2.08
N ARG A 480 -43.44 -0.19 2.85
CA ARG A 480 -44.12 -0.95 3.91
C ARG A 480 -44.92 -2.13 3.34
N GLN A 481 -45.75 -1.92 2.31
CA GLN A 481 -46.51 -2.99 1.65
C GLN A 481 -45.59 -4.10 1.13
N SER A 482 -44.47 -3.75 0.50
CA SER A 482 -43.51 -4.72 -0.06
C SER A 482 -42.87 -5.59 1.03
N LEU A 483 -42.59 -5.03 2.21
CA LEU A 483 -42.10 -5.76 3.39
C LEU A 483 -43.19 -6.64 4.04
N ASP A 484 -44.44 -6.20 4.01
CA ASP A 484 -45.58 -6.95 4.55
C ASP A 484 -45.92 -8.14 3.64
N GLU A 485 -45.88 -7.96 2.32
CA GLU A 485 -45.96 -9.03 1.32
C GLU A 485 -44.83 -10.04 1.46
N ALA A 486 -43.57 -9.58 1.55
CA ALA A 486 -42.40 -10.46 1.75
C ALA A 486 -42.50 -11.27 3.06
N SER A 487 -43.04 -10.69 4.13
CA SER A 487 -43.32 -11.40 5.38
C SER A 487 -44.40 -12.47 5.22
N LEU A 488 -45.49 -12.15 4.52
CA LEU A 488 -46.62 -13.05 4.28
C LEU A 488 -46.24 -14.24 3.39
N ASP A 489 -45.37 -14.03 2.41
CA ASP A 489 -44.84 -15.07 1.53
C ASP A 489 -43.94 -16.07 2.30
N LEU A 490 -43.07 -15.58 3.20
CA LEU A 490 -42.30 -16.44 4.11
C LEU A 490 -43.20 -17.22 5.08
N ASP A 491 -44.28 -16.61 5.58
CA ASP A 491 -45.27 -17.27 6.42
C ASP A 491 -46.12 -18.27 5.64
N LYS A 492 -46.26 -18.12 4.31
CA LYS A 492 -46.93 -19.08 3.43
C LYS A 492 -46.03 -20.28 3.15
N GLU A 493 -44.78 -20.10 2.75
CA GLU A 493 -43.86 -21.24 2.49
C GLU A 493 -43.67 -22.11 3.74
N MET A 494 -43.58 -21.49 4.92
CA MET A 494 -43.50 -22.20 6.19
C MET A 494 -44.77 -23.04 6.48
N ARG A 495 -45.97 -22.51 6.20
CA ARG A 495 -47.23 -23.25 6.33
C ARG A 495 -47.32 -24.40 5.32
N ASP A 496 -46.96 -24.18 4.07
CA ASP A 496 -46.97 -25.21 3.03
C ASP A 496 -46.00 -26.36 3.36
N CYS A 497 -44.82 -26.04 3.90
CA CYS A 497 -43.80 -27.01 4.33
C CYS A 497 -44.30 -27.86 5.52
N GLU A 498 -44.98 -27.24 6.50
CA GLU A 498 -45.53 -27.97 7.64
C GLU A 498 -46.77 -28.79 7.27
N GLN A 499 -47.61 -28.29 6.35
CA GLN A 499 -48.73 -29.04 5.80
C GLN A 499 -48.26 -30.31 5.07
N GLY A 500 -47.16 -30.22 4.30
CA GLY A 500 -46.51 -31.38 3.71
C GLY A 500 -46.00 -32.37 4.75
N ARG A 501 -45.37 -31.89 5.83
CA ARG A 501 -44.92 -32.73 6.96
C ARG A 501 -46.09 -33.48 7.61
N VAL A 502 -47.23 -32.83 7.80
CA VAL A 502 -48.45 -33.44 8.36
C VAL A 502 -49.09 -34.46 7.40
N GLN A 503 -49.04 -34.23 6.08
CA GLN A 503 -49.62 -35.14 5.07
C GLN A 503 -48.78 -36.39 4.81
N TYR A 504 -47.45 -36.29 4.90
CA TYR A 504 -46.53 -37.34 4.48
C TYR A 504 -45.67 -37.94 5.62
N ALA A 505 -45.69 -37.33 6.81
CA ALA A 505 -45.01 -37.80 8.03
C ALA A 505 -43.56 -38.23 7.75
N ASP A 506 -43.20 -39.48 8.04
CA ASP A 506 -41.84 -40.03 7.92
C ASP A 506 -41.28 -40.00 6.48
N GLN A 507 -42.13 -39.81 5.46
CA GLN A 507 -41.72 -39.68 4.06
C GLN A 507 -41.30 -38.24 3.71
N TRP A 508 -41.55 -37.26 4.60
CA TRP A 508 -41.29 -35.85 4.34
C TRP A 508 -39.86 -35.43 4.75
N THR A 509 -38.91 -35.62 3.83
CA THR A 509 -37.49 -35.31 4.07
C THR A 509 -37.14 -33.81 4.01
N GLN A 510 -38.10 -32.91 3.74
CA GLN A 510 -37.82 -31.48 3.61
C GLN A 510 -37.60 -30.82 4.99
N PRO A 511 -36.44 -30.16 5.23
CA PRO A 511 -36.15 -29.54 6.52
C PRO A 511 -37.12 -28.39 6.84
N PRO A 512 -37.41 -28.10 8.12
CA PRO A 512 -38.33 -27.03 8.51
C PRO A 512 -37.78 -25.65 8.11
N SER A 513 -38.66 -24.79 7.57
CA SER A 513 -38.26 -23.48 7.03
C SER A 513 -38.03 -22.39 8.08
N GLY A 514 -38.42 -22.61 9.34
CA GLY A 514 -38.23 -21.64 10.42
C GLY A 514 -36.75 -21.20 10.57
N PRO A 515 -35.81 -22.14 10.84
CA PRO A 515 -34.37 -21.83 10.91
C PRO A 515 -33.75 -21.25 9.64
N LEU A 516 -34.34 -21.50 8.47
CA LEU A 516 -33.84 -21.02 7.17
C LEU A 516 -34.33 -19.61 6.82
N THR A 517 -35.33 -19.08 7.54
CA THR A 517 -35.93 -17.76 7.28
C THR A 517 -35.60 -16.72 8.35
N THR A 518 -34.75 -17.05 9.31
CA THR A 518 -34.34 -16.16 10.42
C THR A 518 -33.64 -14.89 9.93
N GLU A 519 -32.72 -15.01 8.96
CA GLU A 519 -31.98 -13.88 8.39
C GLU A 519 -32.92 -12.94 7.62
N PHE A 520 -33.71 -13.47 6.67
CA PHE A 520 -34.71 -12.67 5.95
C PHE A 520 -35.72 -11.97 6.89
N ARG A 521 -36.13 -12.61 7.99
CA ARG A 521 -37.02 -12.01 9.00
C ARG A 521 -36.31 -10.95 9.85
N HIS A 522 -35.01 -11.10 10.11
CA HIS A 522 -34.19 -10.07 10.75
C HIS A 522 -34.06 -8.84 9.84
N ASP A 523 -33.78 -9.04 8.55
CA ASP A 523 -33.68 -7.97 7.56
C ASP A 523 -35.00 -7.22 7.39
N ILE A 524 -36.13 -7.93 7.24
CA ILE A 524 -37.47 -7.32 7.23
C ILE A 524 -37.70 -6.48 8.51
N SER A 525 -37.31 -6.99 9.68
CA SER A 525 -37.44 -6.24 10.94
C SER A 525 -36.53 -5.01 11.00
N ASN A 526 -35.33 -5.06 10.41
CA ASN A 526 -34.41 -3.94 10.36
C ASN A 526 -34.90 -2.86 9.38
N HIS A 527 -35.34 -3.25 8.17
CA HIS A 527 -35.93 -2.32 7.21
C HIS A 527 -37.20 -1.66 7.76
N ARG A 528 -38.09 -2.39 8.46
CA ARG A 528 -39.24 -1.78 9.17
C ARG A 528 -38.79 -0.75 10.21
N ARG A 529 -37.82 -1.08 11.06
CA ARG A 529 -37.27 -0.14 12.07
C ARG A 529 -36.69 1.13 11.43
N THR A 530 -35.98 0.99 10.31
CA THR A 530 -35.42 2.12 9.55
C THR A 530 -36.50 3.01 8.93
N LEU A 531 -37.55 2.42 8.35
CA LEU A 531 -38.72 3.15 7.85
C LEU A 531 -39.48 3.89 8.98
N ASP A 532 -39.59 3.29 10.17
CA ASP A 532 -40.25 3.91 11.33
C ASP A 532 -39.41 5.04 11.95
N GLY A 533 -38.07 4.92 11.90
CA GLY A 533 -37.15 6.01 12.26
C GLY A 533 -37.26 7.19 11.30
N ALA A 534 -37.19 6.94 9.99
CA ALA A 534 -37.39 7.98 8.98
C ALA A 534 -38.78 8.63 9.07
N SER A 535 -39.82 7.86 9.40
CA SER A 535 -41.16 8.39 9.65
C SER A 535 -41.23 9.37 10.83
N GLN A 536 -40.30 9.32 11.79
CA GLN A 536 -40.23 10.32 12.86
C GLN A 536 -39.55 11.60 12.39
N SER A 537 -38.51 11.50 11.54
CA SER A 537 -37.86 12.65 10.89
C SER A 537 -38.81 13.38 9.94
N ASP A 538 -39.62 12.67 9.15
CA ASP A 538 -40.68 13.26 8.31
C ASP A 538 -41.63 14.13 9.14
N ASN A 539 -42.08 13.60 10.29
CA ASN A 539 -43.01 14.29 11.18
C ASN A 539 -42.37 15.52 11.84
N GLN A 540 -41.07 15.49 12.12
CA GLN A 540 -40.33 16.66 12.65
C GLN A 540 -40.18 17.76 11.59
N LEU A 541 -39.88 17.40 10.33
CA LEU A 541 -39.86 18.35 9.22
C LEU A 541 -41.25 18.97 8.97
N MET A 542 -42.33 18.19 9.07
CA MET A 542 -43.68 18.72 8.96
C MET A 542 -44.05 19.63 10.15
N GLY A 543 -43.60 19.32 11.36
CA GLY A 543 -43.75 20.19 12.52
C GLY A 543 -43.10 21.57 12.34
N LYS A 544 -41.90 21.62 11.72
CA LYS A 544 -41.26 22.88 11.29
C LYS A 544 -42.04 23.59 10.18
N TYR A 545 -42.69 22.86 9.27
CA TYR A 545 -43.51 23.47 8.22
C TYR A 545 -44.67 24.25 8.83
N ASP A 546 -45.47 23.60 9.67
CA ASP A 546 -46.72 24.18 10.17
C ASP A 546 -46.49 25.40 11.09
N SER A 547 -45.34 25.51 11.78
CA SER A 547 -45.00 26.72 12.55
C SER A 547 -44.71 27.96 11.70
N VAL A 548 -44.17 27.80 10.48
CA VAL A 548 -43.77 28.94 9.61
C VAL A 548 -44.66 29.07 8.36
N ARG A 549 -45.60 28.14 8.18
CA ARG A 549 -46.56 28.03 7.07
C ARG A 549 -47.22 29.34 6.67
N ARG A 550 -47.65 30.17 7.64
CA ARG A 550 -48.27 31.49 7.40
C ARG A 550 -47.32 32.46 6.68
N ASN A 551 -46.06 32.53 7.10
CA ASN A 551 -45.07 33.43 6.50
C ASN A 551 -44.64 32.90 5.12
N ILE A 552 -44.53 31.58 4.98
CA ILE A 552 -44.31 30.93 3.67
C ILE A 552 -45.48 31.25 2.73
N GLU A 553 -46.73 31.14 3.19
CA GLU A 553 -47.94 31.42 2.41
C GLU A 553 -47.99 32.87 1.87
N ILE A 554 -47.64 33.85 2.71
CA ILE A 554 -47.46 35.26 2.28
C ILE A 554 -46.36 35.38 1.19
N LEU A 555 -45.27 34.62 1.29
CA LEU A 555 -44.20 34.60 0.28
C LEU A 555 -44.61 33.88 -1.03
N LYS A 556 -45.52 32.88 -0.99
CA LYS A 556 -46.05 32.20 -2.19
C LYS A 556 -46.74 33.17 -3.16
N HIS A 557 -47.42 34.18 -2.63
CA HIS A 557 -48.13 35.18 -3.42
C HIS A 557 -47.20 36.16 -4.16
N GLY A 558 -45.88 36.06 -3.96
CA GLY A 558 -44.85 36.68 -4.80
C GLY A 558 -44.57 38.16 -4.52
N GLY A 559 -43.39 38.63 -4.96
CA GLY A 559 -42.78 39.92 -4.58
C GLY A 559 -43.48 41.22 -5.09
N GLN A 560 -44.72 41.14 -5.57
CA GLN A 560 -45.57 42.29 -5.92
C GLN A 560 -46.95 42.23 -5.23
N SER A 561 -47.21 41.24 -4.37
CA SER A 561 -48.50 41.13 -3.70
C SER A 561 -48.66 42.19 -2.61
N ARG A 562 -49.82 42.86 -2.65
CA ARG A 562 -50.27 43.91 -1.72
C ARG A 562 -50.27 43.49 -0.25
N GLU A 563 -50.19 42.19 0.01
CA GLU A 563 -50.10 41.59 1.35
C GLU A 563 -48.66 41.63 1.91
N LEU A 564 -47.63 41.47 1.06
CA LEU A 564 -46.23 41.63 1.48
C LEU A 564 -45.93 43.11 1.75
N GLU A 565 -46.32 43.99 0.83
CA GLU A 565 -46.17 45.45 1.02
C GLU A 565 -47.08 45.96 2.15
N GLY A 566 -48.27 45.35 2.31
CA GLY A 566 -49.17 45.57 3.43
C GLY A 566 -48.56 45.22 4.78
N ALA A 567 -47.87 44.08 4.92
CA ALA A 567 -47.23 43.68 6.18
C ALA A 567 -46.10 44.64 6.60
N TYR A 568 -45.27 45.09 5.65
CA TYR A 568 -44.24 46.11 5.93
C TYR A 568 -44.87 47.49 6.24
N ALA A 569 -45.89 47.91 5.49
CA ALA A 569 -46.58 49.17 5.72
C ALA A 569 -47.38 49.21 7.03
N GLU A 570 -48.04 48.11 7.43
CA GLU A 570 -48.80 47.99 8.68
C GLU A 570 -47.87 48.16 9.89
N CYS A 571 -46.74 47.41 9.92
CA CYS A 571 -45.74 47.54 10.98
C CYS A 571 -45.06 48.91 11.02
N ILE A 572 -45.00 49.67 9.92
CA ILE A 572 -44.48 51.05 9.91
C ILE A 572 -45.56 52.07 10.30
N SER A 573 -46.82 51.83 9.93
CA SER A 573 -47.96 52.65 10.39
C SER A 573 -48.12 52.60 11.92
N ALA A 574 -47.81 51.45 12.54
CA ALA A 574 -47.75 51.30 13.99
C ALA A 574 -46.61 52.09 14.68
N ILE A 575 -45.63 52.59 13.92
CA ILE A 575 -44.59 53.53 14.39
C ILE A 575 -45.06 54.97 14.18
N ALA A 576 -45.73 55.25 13.05
CA ALA A 576 -46.18 56.58 12.67
C ALA A 576 -47.46 57.05 13.40
N GLY A 577 -48.30 56.13 13.89
CA GLY A 577 -49.56 56.43 14.55
C GLY A 577 -49.77 55.66 15.85
N GLY A 578 -49.82 56.38 16.96
CA GLY A 578 -50.42 55.87 18.20
C GLY A 578 -51.91 55.59 17.99
N ASN A 579 -52.38 54.44 18.46
CA ASN A 579 -53.63 53.84 18.00
C ASN A 579 -54.91 54.62 18.41
N THR A 580 -55.43 55.48 17.52
CA THR A 580 -56.88 55.79 17.38
C THR A 580 -57.18 56.36 15.98
N PRO A 581 -58.20 55.86 15.24
CA PRO A 581 -58.44 56.28 13.87
C PRO A 581 -59.52 57.36 13.75
N GLN A 582 -59.16 58.58 13.32
CA GLN A 582 -60.14 59.54 12.78
C GLN A 582 -59.53 60.46 11.71
N LYS A 583 -60.37 60.85 10.74
CA LYS A 583 -60.13 61.93 9.77
C LYS A 583 -59.91 63.25 10.54
N ASP A 584 -59.17 64.25 10.08
CA ASP A 584 -59.18 64.82 8.72
C ASP A 584 -57.96 65.77 8.55
N ALA A 585 -57.87 66.45 7.39
CA ALA A 585 -56.99 67.59 7.08
C ALA A 585 -55.45 67.36 7.11
N GLY A 586 -54.80 67.57 5.97
CA GLY A 586 -53.34 67.55 5.85
C GLY A 586 -52.67 68.84 6.35
N VAL A 587 -51.45 68.71 6.86
CA VAL A 587 -50.58 69.82 7.26
C VAL A 587 -49.20 69.62 6.62
N ASN A 588 -48.71 70.60 5.86
CA ASN A 588 -47.35 70.58 5.34
C ASN A 588 -46.35 70.84 6.48
N LEU A 589 -45.21 70.13 6.47
CA LEU A 589 -44.09 70.38 7.39
C LEU A 589 -42.77 70.56 6.64
N LEU A 590 -42.79 71.48 5.67
CA LEU A 590 -41.60 72.20 5.24
C LEU A 590 -41.40 73.35 6.23
N ASP A 591 -40.43 73.23 7.15
CA ASP A 591 -39.80 74.34 7.88
C ASP A 591 -38.68 73.83 8.82
N VAL A 592 -37.54 73.43 8.24
CA VAL A 592 -36.21 73.55 8.88
C VAL A 592 -35.19 73.88 7.79
N ASP A 593 -34.86 75.15 7.63
CA ASP A 593 -33.73 75.57 6.80
C ASP A 593 -32.40 75.12 7.43
N ILE A 594 -31.63 74.32 6.68
CA ILE A 594 -30.18 74.21 6.88
C ILE A 594 -29.51 74.76 5.61
N ALA A 595 -29.40 76.08 5.57
CA ALA A 595 -28.83 76.80 4.45
C ALA A 595 -27.29 76.74 4.46
N ALA A 596 -26.74 75.95 3.53
CA ALA A 596 -25.46 76.16 2.84
C ALA A 596 -24.25 76.75 3.62
N ASP A 597 -23.45 75.89 4.26
CA ASP A 597 -21.97 76.01 4.23
C ASP A 597 -21.27 74.66 4.48
N SER A 598 -21.21 73.79 3.46
CA SER A 598 -20.61 72.44 3.57
C SER A 598 -19.81 71.99 2.34
N GLY A 599 -19.54 72.89 1.38
CA GLY A 599 -18.87 72.58 0.11
C GLY A 599 -17.38 72.18 0.18
N LYS A 600 -16.86 71.86 1.37
CA LYS A 600 -15.50 71.35 1.62
C LYS A 600 -15.42 70.19 2.61
N SER A 601 -16.48 69.91 3.37
CA SER A 601 -16.54 68.77 4.29
C SER A 601 -17.02 67.49 3.62
N ASP A 602 -17.82 67.59 2.55
CA ASP A 602 -18.32 66.43 1.82
C ASP A 602 -17.21 65.64 1.10
N ASP A 603 -16.15 66.31 0.63
CA ASP A 603 -15.04 65.65 -0.07
C ASP A 603 -14.08 64.93 0.90
N ASP A 604 -13.79 65.52 2.08
CA ASP A 604 -13.07 64.87 3.19
C ASP A 604 -13.84 63.64 3.73
N LEU A 605 -15.17 63.75 3.82
CA LEU A 605 -16.05 62.62 4.13
C LEU A 605 -15.97 61.54 3.03
N SER A 606 -15.96 61.96 1.77
CA SER A 606 -15.83 61.07 0.59
C SER A 606 -14.49 60.32 0.58
N GLU A 607 -13.37 60.98 0.86
CA GLU A 607 -12.05 60.33 0.98
C GLU A 607 -11.99 59.34 2.15
N LYS A 608 -12.56 59.68 3.31
CA LYS A 608 -12.66 58.76 4.46
C LYS A 608 -13.51 57.53 4.14
N VAL A 609 -14.64 57.70 3.46
CA VAL A 609 -15.48 56.58 2.97
C VAL A 609 -14.70 55.69 1.99
N LYS A 610 -14.05 56.25 0.96
CA LYS A 610 -13.23 55.49 -0.02
C LYS A 610 -12.09 54.72 0.67
N ARG A 611 -11.45 55.32 1.67
CA ARG A 611 -10.38 54.68 2.47
C ARG A 611 -10.89 53.46 3.24
N ILE A 612 -12.10 53.52 3.80
CA ILE A 612 -12.75 52.40 4.49
C ILE A 612 -13.15 51.31 3.48
N GLU A 613 -13.72 51.67 2.32
CA GLU A 613 -14.03 50.71 1.24
C GLU A 613 -12.79 49.92 0.78
N LEU A 614 -11.64 50.60 0.60
CA LEU A 614 -10.37 49.96 0.21
C LEU A 614 -9.81 49.01 1.28
N ILE A 615 -10.00 49.33 2.58
CA ILE A 615 -9.62 48.42 3.68
C ILE A 615 -10.55 47.19 3.72
N ILE A 616 -11.86 47.35 3.43
CA ILE A 616 -12.80 46.22 3.32
C ILE A 616 -12.44 45.33 2.11
N GLU A 617 -12.02 45.91 0.98
CA GLU A 617 -11.53 45.13 -0.17
C GLU A 617 -10.24 44.36 0.16
N LYS A 618 -9.30 44.99 0.87
CA LYS A 618 -8.07 44.36 1.41
C LYS A 618 -8.43 43.18 2.33
N LEU A 619 -9.40 43.34 3.22
CA LEU A 619 -9.88 42.27 4.13
C LEU A 619 -10.51 41.09 3.36
N ARG A 620 -11.37 41.35 2.38
CA ARG A 620 -11.96 40.30 1.51
C ARG A 620 -10.91 39.53 0.70
N LYS A 621 -9.83 40.21 0.26
CA LYS A 621 -8.69 39.55 -0.41
C LYS A 621 -7.90 38.64 0.54
N ILE A 622 -7.71 39.05 1.81
CA ILE A 622 -7.09 38.22 2.85
C ILE A 622 -7.97 37.01 3.19
N GLU A 623 -9.29 37.19 3.24
CA GLU A 623 -10.26 36.11 3.44
C GLU A 623 -10.20 35.08 2.30
N SER A 624 -10.17 35.52 1.03
CA SER A 624 -10.01 34.62 -0.12
C SER A 624 -8.68 33.88 -0.09
N ASP A 625 -7.55 34.54 0.19
CA ASP A 625 -6.24 33.88 0.26
C ASP A 625 -6.20 32.79 1.35
N ARG A 626 -6.91 33.02 2.47
CA ARG A 626 -7.07 32.02 3.54
C ARG A 626 -7.95 30.84 3.11
N GLU A 627 -9.06 31.08 2.41
CA GLU A 627 -9.92 29.99 1.93
C GLU A 627 -9.26 29.17 0.82
N ASP A 628 -8.53 29.80 -0.09
CA ASP A 628 -7.81 29.12 -1.17
C ASP A 628 -6.58 28.35 -0.65
N THR A 629 -5.87 28.87 0.37
CA THR A 629 -4.78 28.11 1.02
C THR A 629 -5.27 26.96 1.89
N PHE A 630 -6.42 27.12 2.56
CA PHE A 630 -7.06 26.01 3.26
C PHE A 630 -7.56 24.94 2.29
N ARG A 631 -8.04 25.33 1.09
CA ARG A 631 -8.42 24.39 0.02
C ARG A 631 -7.22 23.62 -0.52
N ASP A 632 -6.12 24.31 -0.84
CA ASP A 632 -4.86 23.67 -1.29
C ASP A 632 -4.27 22.73 -0.22
N LEU A 633 -4.33 23.11 1.07
CA LEU A 633 -3.98 22.22 2.19
C LEU A 633 -4.88 20.98 2.21
N LYS A 634 -6.21 21.14 2.08
CA LYS A 634 -7.16 20.02 2.06
C LYS A 634 -6.93 19.09 0.86
N ASP A 635 -6.71 19.62 -0.34
CA ASP A 635 -6.53 18.82 -1.54
C ASP A 635 -5.21 18.02 -1.50
N LYS A 636 -4.12 18.63 -0.99
CA LYS A 636 -2.85 17.95 -0.70
C LYS A 636 -2.88 17.01 0.51
N THR A 637 -3.92 17.12 1.35
CA THR A 637 -4.19 16.19 2.44
C THR A 637 -4.93 14.95 1.92
N MET A 638 -5.88 15.12 1.00
CA MET A 638 -6.66 14.00 0.45
C MET A 638 -5.91 13.16 -0.60
N GLN A 639 -4.75 13.62 -1.08
CA GLN A 639 -3.91 12.92 -2.07
C GLN A 639 -2.72 12.18 -1.44
N ASP A 640 -2.57 12.20 -0.13
CA ASP A 640 -1.37 11.71 0.55
C ASP A 640 -1.49 10.23 0.98
N ASP A 641 -0.76 9.34 0.31
CA ASP A 641 -0.70 7.92 0.64
C ASP A 641 0.70 7.51 1.16
N ILE A 642 0.85 7.48 2.48
CA ILE A 642 2.09 7.02 3.13
C ILE A 642 2.20 5.49 3.24
N SER A 643 1.22 4.70 2.75
CA SER A 643 1.17 3.25 2.96
C SER A 643 2.45 2.54 2.47
N GLN A 644 3.03 2.98 1.36
CA GLN A 644 4.26 2.41 0.82
C GLN A 644 5.49 2.69 1.71
N LEU A 645 5.56 3.88 2.30
CA LEU A 645 6.63 4.26 3.24
C LEU A 645 6.52 3.48 4.57
N LEU A 646 5.29 3.25 5.04
CA LEU A 646 5.02 2.42 6.23
C LEU A 646 5.35 0.94 5.98
N ILE A 647 4.97 0.38 4.83
CA ILE A 647 5.31 -1.01 4.45
C ILE A 647 6.84 -1.22 4.47
N LEU A 648 7.61 -0.30 3.87
CA LEU A 648 9.06 -0.41 3.79
C LEU A 648 9.74 -0.30 5.17
N ASN A 649 9.22 0.52 6.08
CA ASN A 649 9.82 0.80 7.39
C ASN A 649 9.22 -0.04 8.55
N LYS A 650 8.25 -0.92 8.28
CA LYS A 650 7.54 -1.76 9.25
C LYS A 650 8.45 -2.55 10.20
N LYS A 651 9.66 -2.92 9.79
CA LYS A 651 10.65 -3.64 10.62
C LYS A 651 11.34 -2.77 11.68
N ALA A 652 11.20 -1.44 11.64
CA ALA A 652 11.98 -0.51 12.45
C ALA A 652 11.21 0.18 13.59
N ASN A 653 9.87 0.12 13.62
CA ASN A 653 9.00 0.85 14.55
C ASN A 653 9.20 2.39 14.55
N VAL A 654 9.67 2.96 13.42
CA VAL A 654 10.00 4.39 13.26
C VAL A 654 8.75 5.23 12.87
N GLU A 655 7.55 4.66 12.95
CA GLU A 655 6.29 5.25 12.45
C GLU A 655 6.05 6.68 12.94
N GLN A 656 6.25 6.97 14.24
CA GLN A 656 6.08 8.33 14.79
C GLN A 656 7.06 9.36 14.19
N HIS A 657 8.29 8.95 13.87
CA HIS A 657 9.24 9.84 13.19
C HIS A 657 8.84 10.05 11.74
N ILE A 658 8.39 9.00 11.04
CA ILE A 658 7.86 9.10 9.67
C ILE A 658 6.68 10.08 9.65
N PHE A 659 5.72 9.93 10.57
CA PHE A 659 4.62 10.89 10.74
C PHE A 659 5.13 12.31 10.98
N SER A 660 6.16 12.51 11.82
CA SER A 660 6.70 13.85 12.07
C SER A 660 7.34 14.47 10.82
N THR A 661 8.11 13.72 10.04
CA THR A 661 8.75 14.18 8.80
C THR A 661 7.71 14.46 7.71
N GLU A 662 6.70 13.58 7.57
CA GLU A 662 5.61 13.79 6.62
C GLU A 662 4.66 14.92 7.06
N LEU A 663 4.47 15.18 8.34
CA LEU A 663 3.71 16.35 8.81
C LEU A 663 4.46 17.68 8.60
N GLU A 664 5.80 17.68 8.55
CA GLU A 664 6.57 18.89 8.27
C GLU A 664 6.30 19.47 6.86
N LYS A 665 5.90 18.64 5.88
CA LYS A 665 5.53 19.13 4.53
C LYS A 665 4.33 20.08 4.52
N TYR A 666 3.48 20.03 5.55
CA TYR A 666 2.30 20.91 5.68
C TYR A 666 2.57 22.22 6.43
N ARG A 667 3.72 22.36 7.13
CA ARG A 667 4.05 23.59 7.88
C ARG A 667 4.04 24.89 7.05
N PRO A 668 4.46 24.94 5.76
CA PRO A 668 4.36 26.15 4.96
C PRO A 668 2.92 26.67 4.81
N HIS A 669 1.93 25.77 4.76
CA HIS A 669 0.51 26.16 4.73
C HIS A 669 0.04 26.69 6.08
N GLN A 670 0.39 26.03 7.19
CA GLN A 670 0.10 26.54 8.55
C GLN A 670 0.70 27.93 8.79
N GLN A 671 1.93 28.17 8.29
CA GLN A 671 2.60 29.46 8.37
C GLN A 671 1.89 30.53 7.55
N ARG A 672 1.45 30.22 6.31
CA ARG A 672 0.67 31.16 5.48
C ARG A 672 -0.69 31.48 6.10
N ILE A 673 -1.42 30.49 6.59
CA ILE A 673 -2.68 30.70 7.33
C ILE A 673 -2.42 31.62 8.54
N SER A 674 -1.38 31.35 9.34
CA SER A 674 -0.98 32.19 10.47
C SER A 674 -0.69 33.64 10.07
N ALA A 675 -0.02 33.86 8.95
CA ALA A 675 0.26 35.20 8.41
C ALA A 675 -1.02 35.91 7.93
N THR A 676 -1.96 35.21 7.26
CA THR A 676 -3.25 35.82 6.87
C THR A 676 -4.05 36.29 8.09
N ILE A 677 -4.03 35.54 9.20
CA ILE A 677 -4.70 35.94 10.45
C ILE A 677 -4.08 37.22 11.03
N GLN A 678 -2.74 37.29 11.10
CA GLN A 678 -2.04 38.50 11.57
C GLN A 678 -2.31 39.72 10.67
N HIS A 679 -2.30 39.54 9.35
CA HIS A 679 -2.61 40.59 8.38
C HIS A 679 -4.09 41.04 8.48
N GLN A 680 -5.01 40.12 8.76
CA GLN A 680 -6.42 40.45 9.01
C GLN A 680 -6.57 41.29 10.28
N GLN A 681 -5.92 40.90 11.39
CA GLN A 681 -6.00 41.63 12.66
C GLN A 681 -5.43 43.05 12.54
N GLN A 682 -4.31 43.23 11.82
CA GLN A 682 -3.81 44.57 11.50
C GLN A 682 -4.83 45.37 10.67
N ALA A 683 -5.41 44.78 9.63
CA ALA A 683 -6.40 45.47 8.79
C ALA A 683 -7.71 45.78 9.53
N ILE A 684 -8.12 44.97 10.52
CA ILE A 684 -9.25 45.28 11.43
C ILE A 684 -8.91 46.46 12.35
N GLN A 685 -7.67 46.60 12.81
CA GLN A 685 -7.23 47.76 13.61
C GLN A 685 -7.17 49.05 12.76
N GLU A 686 -6.66 48.96 11.52
CA GLU A 686 -6.72 50.04 10.52
C GLU A 686 -8.17 50.47 10.25
N LEU A 687 -9.07 49.51 10.04
CA LEU A 687 -10.51 49.73 9.82
C LEU A 687 -11.19 50.38 11.02
N THR A 688 -10.94 49.86 12.23
CA THR A 688 -11.52 50.36 13.49
C THR A 688 -11.08 51.79 13.79
N THR A 689 -9.87 52.18 13.37
CA THR A 689 -9.38 53.55 13.51
C THR A 689 -10.09 54.48 12.52
N ALA A 690 -10.07 54.15 11.23
CA ALA A 690 -10.76 54.95 10.20
C ALA A 690 -12.28 55.08 10.45
N PHE A 691 -12.92 54.07 11.04
CA PHE A 691 -14.32 54.12 11.43
C PHE A 691 -14.59 55.04 12.64
N LYS A 692 -13.66 55.16 13.60
CA LYS A 692 -13.76 56.16 14.68
C LYS A 692 -13.66 57.57 14.11
N ASP A 693 -12.68 57.82 13.24
CA ASP A 693 -12.48 59.10 12.55
C ASP A 693 -13.73 59.57 11.76
N LEU A 694 -14.57 58.62 11.31
CA LEU A 694 -15.85 58.86 10.65
C LEU A 694 -17.01 59.14 11.64
N MET A 695 -17.00 58.49 12.81
CA MET A 695 -18.10 58.51 13.80
C MET A 695 -18.09 59.70 14.76
N GLU A 696 -17.03 60.52 14.76
CA GLU A 696 -16.95 61.77 15.56
C GLU A 696 -17.80 62.91 14.98
N GLY A 697 -18.31 62.77 13.75
CA GLY A 697 -19.25 63.72 13.13
C GLY A 697 -20.61 63.76 13.84
N LYS A 698 -20.96 64.91 14.44
CA LYS A 698 -22.20 65.09 15.22
C LYS A 698 -23.50 64.85 14.43
N GLU A 699 -23.51 65.17 13.13
CA GLU A 699 -24.69 64.98 12.27
C GLU A 699 -25.01 63.49 12.06
N ALA A 700 -23.96 62.66 11.93
CA ALA A 700 -24.09 61.22 11.77
C ALA A 700 -24.83 60.57 12.94
N GLN A 701 -24.57 61.02 14.18
CA GLN A 701 -25.19 60.43 15.38
C GLN A 701 -26.70 60.65 15.44
N ASN A 702 -27.19 61.85 15.09
CA ASN A 702 -28.62 62.14 15.11
C ASN A 702 -29.38 61.37 14.01
N LEU A 703 -28.93 61.44 12.76
CA LEU A 703 -29.50 60.68 11.62
C LEU A 703 -29.53 59.17 11.91
N GLN A 704 -28.40 58.62 12.35
CA GLN A 704 -28.29 57.19 12.68
C GLN A 704 -29.26 56.76 13.80
N SER A 705 -29.65 57.66 14.73
CA SER A 705 -30.54 57.33 15.85
C SER A 705 -32.01 57.14 15.44
N GLN A 706 -32.51 57.93 14.48
CA GLN A 706 -33.88 57.85 13.98
C GLN A 706 -34.02 56.68 13.00
N HIS A 707 -33.06 56.56 12.07
CA HIS A 707 -33.03 55.48 11.10
C HIS A 707 -32.82 54.10 11.73
N ASP A 708 -32.04 53.96 12.82
CA ASP A 708 -31.89 52.65 13.50
C ASP A 708 -33.20 52.12 14.11
N LYS A 709 -34.21 52.96 14.39
CA LYS A 709 -35.50 52.50 14.92
C LYS A 709 -36.36 51.88 13.81
N ALA A 710 -36.48 52.57 12.67
CA ALA A 710 -37.16 52.05 11.50
C ALA A 710 -36.44 50.83 10.91
N ASP A 711 -35.10 50.85 10.86
CA ASP A 711 -34.27 49.72 10.45
C ASP A 711 -34.49 48.50 11.35
N ARG A 712 -34.60 48.64 12.69
CA ARG A 712 -34.80 47.47 13.59
C ARG A 712 -36.08 46.72 13.27
N LEU A 713 -37.21 47.41 13.13
CA LEU A 713 -38.49 46.75 12.84
C LEU A 713 -38.51 46.18 11.41
N ARG A 714 -37.95 46.90 10.43
CA ARG A 714 -37.75 46.37 9.06
C ARG A 714 -36.84 45.14 9.04
N ARG A 715 -35.77 45.10 9.85
CA ARG A 715 -34.84 43.97 9.97
C ARG A 715 -35.47 42.78 10.68
N ASN A 716 -36.30 42.99 11.72
CA ASN A 716 -37.00 41.90 12.39
C ASN A 716 -37.92 41.17 11.40
N LEU A 717 -38.81 41.89 10.70
CA LEU A 717 -39.66 41.29 9.65
C LEU A 717 -38.84 40.59 8.56
N THR A 718 -37.73 41.21 8.14
CA THR A 718 -36.82 40.63 7.14
C THR A 718 -36.11 39.37 7.66
N ALA A 719 -35.84 39.28 8.96
CA ALA A 719 -35.32 38.07 9.61
C ALA A 719 -36.41 36.99 9.70
N ASP A 720 -37.65 37.34 10.08
CA ASP A 720 -38.79 36.41 10.12
C ASP A 720 -39.10 35.81 8.73
N PHE A 721 -38.99 36.63 7.67
CA PHE A 721 -39.11 36.15 6.28
C PHE A 721 -37.86 35.39 5.79
N ASN A 722 -36.67 35.69 6.30
CA ASN A 722 -35.46 34.92 5.99
C ASN A 722 -35.45 33.55 6.71
N GLU A 723 -35.97 33.48 7.94
CA GLU A 723 -36.22 32.22 8.64
C GLU A 723 -37.28 31.40 7.88
N ALA A 724 -38.39 32.02 7.45
CA ALA A 724 -39.39 31.37 6.59
C ALA A 724 -38.79 30.81 5.29
N ARG A 725 -37.89 31.55 4.63
CA ARG A 725 -37.14 31.08 3.45
C ARG A 725 -36.17 29.94 3.79
N SER A 726 -35.45 30.06 4.91
CA SER A 726 -34.48 29.06 5.36
C SER A 726 -35.17 27.73 5.70
N VAL A 727 -36.28 27.79 6.43
CA VAL A 727 -37.12 26.63 6.78
C VAL A 727 -37.80 26.04 5.54
N TYR A 728 -38.31 26.88 4.62
CA TYR A 728 -38.84 26.41 3.33
C TYR A 728 -37.78 25.61 2.53
N ASN A 729 -36.55 26.13 2.44
CA ASN A 729 -35.44 25.44 1.77
C ASN A 729 -35.04 24.16 2.52
N GLU A 730 -34.89 24.20 3.86
CA GLU A 730 -34.56 23.04 4.70
C GLU A 730 -35.58 21.91 4.50
N ILE A 731 -36.87 22.25 4.44
CA ILE A 731 -37.96 21.30 4.22
C ILE A 731 -37.94 20.77 2.80
N LYS A 732 -37.70 21.61 1.79
CA LYS A 732 -37.63 21.17 0.38
C LYS A 732 -36.45 20.22 0.15
N ASP A 733 -35.27 20.55 0.68
CA ASP A 733 -34.10 19.67 0.64
C ASP A 733 -34.28 18.44 1.54
N GLY A 734 -35.00 18.56 2.65
CA GLY A 734 -35.41 17.45 3.51
C GLY A 734 -36.32 16.46 2.77
N LEU A 735 -37.36 16.95 2.08
CA LEU A 735 -38.26 16.14 1.27
C LEU A 735 -37.55 15.51 0.07
N ASN A 736 -36.66 16.23 -0.62
CA ASN A 736 -35.86 15.66 -1.72
C ASN A 736 -34.92 14.55 -1.24
N ARG A 737 -34.22 14.75 -0.10
CA ARG A 737 -33.41 13.69 0.53
C ARG A 737 -34.27 12.53 1.04
N GLY A 738 -35.46 12.82 1.57
CA GLY A 738 -36.45 11.81 1.95
C GLY A 738 -36.91 10.95 0.78
N ILE A 739 -37.24 11.57 -0.37
CA ILE A 739 -37.60 10.85 -1.60
C ILE A 739 -36.46 9.95 -2.08
N GLN A 740 -35.22 10.46 -2.12
CA GLN A 740 -34.03 9.66 -2.48
C GLN A 740 -33.78 8.49 -1.50
N PHE A 741 -34.00 8.72 -0.21
CA PHE A 741 -33.87 7.70 0.83
C PHE A 741 -34.96 6.63 0.72
N TYR A 742 -36.23 7.01 0.53
CA TYR A 742 -37.33 6.06 0.36
C TYR A 742 -37.25 5.30 -0.98
N SER A 743 -36.73 5.90 -2.06
CA SER A 743 -36.45 5.16 -3.30
C SER A 743 -35.28 4.18 -3.12
N GLY A 744 -34.19 4.59 -2.47
CA GLY A 744 -33.07 3.70 -2.16
C GLY A 744 -33.46 2.53 -1.25
N ILE A 745 -34.31 2.77 -0.24
CA ILE A 745 -34.89 1.68 0.56
C ILE A 745 -35.79 0.81 -0.31
N GLN A 746 -36.64 1.37 -1.16
CA GLN A 746 -37.48 0.58 -2.06
C GLN A 746 -36.64 -0.35 -2.95
N ASP A 747 -35.51 0.11 -3.49
CA ASP A 747 -34.60 -0.73 -4.29
C ASP A 747 -34.00 -1.88 -3.47
N THR A 748 -33.62 -1.64 -2.20
CA THR A 748 -33.15 -2.71 -1.30
C THR A 748 -34.26 -3.69 -0.93
N VAL A 749 -35.49 -3.21 -0.71
CA VAL A 749 -36.66 -4.05 -0.39
C VAL A 749 -37.09 -4.86 -1.61
N ASP A 750 -37.11 -4.29 -2.81
CA ASP A 750 -37.39 -4.99 -4.06
C ASP A 750 -36.29 -6.03 -4.37
N SER A 751 -35.04 -5.81 -3.91
CA SER A 751 -33.97 -6.81 -3.94
C SER A 751 -34.21 -7.96 -2.95
N LEU A 752 -34.54 -7.64 -1.69
CA LEU A 752 -34.88 -8.62 -0.65
C LEU A 752 -36.10 -9.47 -1.03
N GLN A 753 -37.15 -8.85 -1.58
CA GLN A 753 -38.36 -9.54 -2.07
C GLN A 753 -38.03 -10.49 -3.24
N ARG A 754 -37.13 -10.12 -4.16
CA ARG A 754 -36.65 -11.02 -5.22
C ARG A 754 -35.86 -12.21 -4.66
N ASN A 755 -35.02 -12.00 -3.64
CA ASN A 755 -34.26 -13.08 -2.99
C ASN A 755 -35.19 -14.04 -2.24
N ILE A 756 -36.18 -13.52 -1.50
CA ILE A 756 -37.22 -14.30 -0.82
C ILE A 756 -38.06 -15.09 -1.84
N HIS A 757 -38.51 -14.45 -2.92
CA HIS A 757 -39.28 -15.11 -3.98
C HIS A 757 -38.48 -16.23 -4.67
N ARG A 758 -37.18 -16.03 -4.91
CA ARG A 758 -36.27 -17.08 -5.41
C ARG A 758 -36.18 -18.25 -4.42
N PHE A 759 -35.92 -17.98 -3.14
CA PHE A 759 -35.86 -19.01 -2.10
C PHE A 759 -37.16 -19.82 -2.04
N ILE A 760 -38.31 -19.15 -1.99
CA ILE A 760 -39.63 -19.80 -1.98
C ILE A 760 -39.86 -20.62 -3.25
N THR A 761 -39.41 -20.16 -4.41
CA THR A 761 -39.51 -20.89 -5.67
C THR A 761 -38.64 -22.15 -5.68
N GLU A 762 -37.39 -22.06 -5.18
CA GLU A 762 -36.50 -23.23 -5.04
C GLU A 762 -37.08 -24.26 -4.05
N ARG A 763 -37.65 -23.79 -2.93
CA ARG A 763 -38.32 -24.60 -1.89
C ARG A 763 -39.64 -25.23 -2.36
N ALA A 764 -40.41 -24.52 -3.19
CA ALA A 764 -41.62 -25.05 -3.81
C ALA A 764 -41.27 -26.13 -4.85
N ASN A 765 -40.21 -25.94 -5.64
CA ASN A 765 -39.71 -26.94 -6.58
C ASN A 765 -39.14 -28.19 -5.87
N GLU A 766 -38.44 -28.03 -4.76
CA GLU A 766 -38.02 -29.13 -3.87
C GLU A 766 -39.24 -29.91 -3.37
N ARG A 767 -40.24 -29.19 -2.82
CA ARG A 767 -41.52 -29.75 -2.35
C ARG A 767 -42.24 -30.55 -3.44
N SER A 768 -42.43 -29.99 -4.63
CA SER A 768 -43.14 -30.69 -5.71
C SER A 768 -42.41 -31.97 -6.13
N ARG A 769 -41.08 -31.92 -6.27
CA ARG A 769 -40.28 -33.13 -6.60
C ARG A 769 -40.36 -34.21 -5.52
N LEU A 770 -40.44 -33.82 -4.24
CA LEU A 770 -40.65 -34.76 -3.14
C LEU A 770 -42.07 -35.34 -3.17
N MET A 771 -43.10 -34.53 -3.45
CA MET A 771 -44.47 -35.02 -3.66
C MET A 771 -44.56 -36.00 -4.84
N ASP A 772 -44.00 -35.66 -6.02
CA ASP A 772 -43.94 -36.52 -7.20
C ASP A 772 -43.24 -37.87 -6.89
N SER A 773 -42.12 -37.83 -6.16
CA SER A 773 -41.36 -39.01 -5.72
C SER A 773 -42.17 -39.88 -4.75
N ILE A 774 -42.86 -39.25 -3.79
CA ILE A 774 -43.70 -39.96 -2.82
C ILE A 774 -44.92 -40.57 -3.52
N GLU A 775 -45.64 -39.83 -4.36
CA GLU A 775 -46.81 -40.33 -5.09
C GLU A 775 -46.45 -41.44 -6.08
N SER A 776 -45.34 -41.32 -6.81
CA SER A 776 -44.86 -42.39 -7.70
C SER A 776 -44.41 -43.64 -6.92
N SER A 777 -43.81 -43.48 -5.73
CA SER A 777 -43.49 -44.62 -4.86
C SER A 777 -44.74 -45.31 -4.29
N LYS A 778 -45.77 -44.54 -3.89
CA LYS A 778 -47.07 -45.05 -3.44
C LYS A 778 -47.79 -45.78 -4.56
N SER A 779 -47.92 -45.18 -5.74
CA SER A 779 -48.52 -45.78 -6.93
C SER A 779 -47.79 -47.06 -7.36
N SER A 780 -46.46 -47.09 -7.31
CA SER A 780 -45.67 -48.29 -7.59
C SER A 780 -45.96 -49.40 -6.58
N ARG A 781 -46.01 -49.08 -5.29
CA ARG A 781 -46.33 -50.04 -4.21
C ARG A 781 -47.77 -50.54 -4.28
N GLU A 782 -48.73 -49.70 -4.67
CA GLU A 782 -50.13 -50.09 -4.89
C GLU A 782 -50.26 -51.00 -6.12
N GLN A 783 -49.57 -50.69 -7.23
CA GLN A 783 -49.49 -51.57 -8.40
C GLN A 783 -48.82 -52.90 -8.07
N GLU A 784 -47.78 -52.91 -7.22
CA GLU A 784 -47.10 -54.12 -6.80
C GLU A 784 -47.97 -54.97 -5.85
N MET A 785 -48.71 -54.36 -4.91
CA MET A 785 -49.72 -55.08 -4.12
C MET A 785 -50.88 -55.60 -4.97
N LEU A 786 -51.30 -54.87 -6.02
CA LEU A 786 -52.26 -55.38 -7.01
C LEU A 786 -51.68 -56.58 -7.79
N ARG A 787 -50.42 -56.53 -8.22
CA ARG A 787 -49.72 -57.64 -8.89
C ARG A 787 -49.51 -58.84 -7.97
N GLU A 788 -49.19 -58.63 -6.70
CA GLU A 788 -49.06 -59.70 -5.71
C GLU A 788 -50.43 -60.34 -5.40
N THR A 789 -51.49 -59.55 -5.40
CA THR A 789 -52.87 -60.03 -5.28
C THR A 789 -53.28 -60.83 -6.52
N LEU A 790 -53.01 -60.32 -7.73
CA LEU A 790 -53.32 -61.00 -9.00
C LEU A 790 -52.51 -62.29 -9.20
N SER A 791 -51.23 -62.31 -8.82
CA SER A 791 -50.39 -63.52 -8.92
C SER A 791 -50.82 -64.62 -7.95
N LYS A 792 -51.34 -64.27 -6.76
CA LYS A 792 -51.98 -65.24 -5.85
C LYS A 792 -53.24 -65.91 -6.46
N TYR A 793 -53.86 -65.31 -7.48
CA TYR A 793 -54.95 -65.93 -8.26
C TYR A 793 -54.48 -66.66 -9.54
N ALA A 794 -53.20 -66.59 -9.91
CA ALA A 794 -52.70 -67.05 -11.20
C ALA A 794 -51.65 -68.17 -11.08
N THR A 795 -52.09 -69.43 -10.96
CA THR A 795 -51.21 -70.62 -10.89
C THR A 795 -51.57 -71.68 -11.93
N ALA A 796 -50.82 -71.72 -13.04
CA ALA A 796 -50.83 -72.82 -14.03
C ALA A 796 -49.49 -72.90 -14.81
N PRO A 797 -49.04 -74.08 -15.32
CA PRO A 797 -47.69 -74.28 -15.86
C PRO A 797 -47.56 -74.11 -17.40
N PRO A 798 -46.32 -74.03 -17.96
CA PRO A 798 -46.06 -73.60 -19.34
C PRO A 798 -45.72 -74.71 -20.38
N PRO A 799 -45.90 -74.47 -21.70
CA PRO A 799 -45.30 -75.23 -22.82
C PRO A 799 -44.14 -74.47 -23.56
N PRO A 800 -43.39 -75.13 -24.49
CA PRO A 800 -42.05 -74.68 -24.93
C PRO A 800 -41.92 -74.05 -26.35
N ALA A 801 -40.69 -73.61 -26.70
CA ALA A 801 -40.27 -72.92 -27.95
C ALA A 801 -39.87 -73.87 -29.11
N PRO A 802 -39.52 -73.38 -30.34
CA PRO A 802 -38.11 -72.99 -30.61
C PRO A 802 -37.78 -71.93 -31.70
N LEU A 803 -36.67 -71.19 -31.48
CA LEU A 803 -35.58 -70.76 -32.41
C LEU A 803 -35.83 -70.15 -33.82
N GLN A 804 -35.26 -68.95 -34.06
CA GLN A 804 -34.12 -68.76 -35.02
C GLN A 804 -33.42 -67.37 -34.94
N SER A 805 -32.09 -67.38 -35.19
CA SER A 805 -31.16 -66.29 -35.61
C SER A 805 -31.19 -64.87 -35.00
N ALA A 806 -30.01 -64.41 -34.59
CA ALA A 806 -29.60 -63.01 -34.33
C ALA A 806 -28.32 -62.70 -35.19
N PRO A 807 -27.63 -61.54 -35.12
CA PRO A 807 -27.91 -60.30 -34.35
C PRO A 807 -27.74 -58.98 -35.16
N SER A 808 -28.19 -57.85 -34.60
CA SER A 808 -27.45 -56.56 -34.60
C SER A 808 -28.14 -55.52 -33.70
N SER A 809 -27.42 -54.44 -33.38
CA SER A 809 -27.84 -53.39 -32.42
C SER A 809 -28.48 -52.16 -33.10
N SER A 810 -29.57 -51.64 -32.52
CA SER A 810 -29.75 -50.22 -32.16
C SER A 810 -31.22 -49.92 -31.81
N SER A 811 -31.44 -48.86 -31.03
CA SER A 811 -32.76 -48.51 -30.47
C SER A 811 -33.33 -47.23 -31.07
N MET A 812 -34.58 -47.28 -31.57
CA MET A 812 -35.47 -46.11 -31.58
C MET A 812 -36.95 -46.49 -31.74
N SER A 813 -37.82 -45.60 -31.23
CA SER A 813 -39.27 -45.48 -31.47
C SER A 813 -40.22 -46.66 -31.20
N SER A 814 -41.21 -46.41 -30.34
CA SER A 814 -42.61 -46.79 -30.60
C SER A 814 -43.58 -45.95 -29.76
N THR A 815 -43.97 -44.78 -30.26
CA THR A 815 -44.96 -43.90 -29.63
C THR A 815 -46.38 -44.41 -29.88
N SER A 816 -46.96 -45.18 -28.95
CA SER A 816 -48.40 -45.53 -28.95
C SER A 816 -48.87 -46.11 -27.61
N MET A 817 -49.32 -45.24 -26.68
CA MET A 817 -50.21 -45.61 -25.55
C MET A 817 -50.80 -44.37 -24.83
N SER A 818 -50.17 -43.19 -24.95
CA SER A 818 -50.62 -41.94 -24.32
C SER A 818 -51.80 -41.23 -25.03
N HIS A 819 -52.13 -41.61 -26.26
CA HIS A 819 -53.11 -40.89 -27.08
C HIS A 819 -54.58 -41.29 -26.84
N LEU A 820 -54.85 -42.43 -26.21
CA LEU A 820 -56.21 -42.96 -26.04
C LEU A 820 -56.94 -42.34 -24.83
N THR A 821 -56.22 -42.09 -23.73
CA THR A 821 -56.77 -41.60 -22.47
C THR A 821 -57.34 -40.18 -22.58
N ASN A 822 -56.70 -39.31 -23.37
CA ASN A 822 -57.15 -37.93 -23.58
C ASN A 822 -58.43 -37.82 -24.43
N GLN A 823 -58.78 -38.85 -25.20
CA GLN A 823 -59.93 -38.81 -26.11
C GLN A 823 -61.27 -39.14 -25.43
N THR A 824 -61.25 -39.71 -24.21
CA THR A 824 -62.48 -40.07 -23.46
C THR A 824 -63.01 -38.92 -22.58
N ARG A 825 -62.24 -37.85 -22.37
CA ARG A 825 -62.62 -36.73 -21.46
C ARG A 825 -63.28 -35.54 -22.15
N GLN A 826 -63.57 -35.61 -23.46
CA GLN A 826 -64.17 -34.53 -24.24
C GLN A 826 -65.36 -35.01 -25.10
N MET A 827 -66.43 -35.51 -24.47
CA MET A 827 -67.78 -35.54 -25.08
C MET A 827 -68.89 -35.60 -24.01
N SER A 828 -69.28 -34.45 -23.48
CA SER A 828 -70.67 -34.13 -23.09
C SER A 828 -70.86 -32.61 -23.07
N ILE A 829 -72.10 -32.13 -23.15
CA ILE A 829 -72.45 -30.82 -23.72
C ILE A 829 -73.49 -30.07 -22.87
N ASN A 830 -73.31 -28.75 -22.78
CA ASN A 830 -74.23 -27.67 -22.38
C ASN A 830 -74.74 -27.52 -20.92
N GLU A 831 -74.82 -26.23 -20.56
CA GLU A 831 -75.70 -25.54 -19.59
C GLU A 831 -77.22 -25.77 -19.85
N PRO A 832 -78.19 -25.37 -18.97
CA PRO A 832 -78.17 -24.14 -18.15
C PRO A 832 -78.90 -24.12 -16.77
N THR A 833 -78.96 -22.90 -16.20
CA THR A 833 -79.99 -22.32 -15.29
C THR A 833 -79.80 -22.42 -13.76
N ALA A 834 -80.04 -21.28 -13.08
CA ALA A 834 -80.17 -21.11 -11.62
C ALA A 834 -81.65 -20.83 -11.22
N PRO A 835 -82.04 -20.69 -9.93
CA PRO A 835 -81.83 -19.41 -9.22
C PRO A 835 -81.78 -19.39 -7.66
N SER A 836 -81.37 -18.22 -7.13
CA SER A 836 -81.83 -17.57 -5.87
C SER A 836 -81.28 -17.94 -4.48
N SER A 837 -81.12 -16.89 -3.66
CA SER A 837 -81.03 -16.81 -2.18
C SER A 837 -79.75 -17.33 -1.49
N GLY A 838 -79.12 -16.62 -0.55
CA GLY A 838 -79.33 -15.23 -0.08
C GLY A 838 -78.53 -14.87 1.20
N TYR A 839 -78.46 -13.57 1.52
CA TYR A 839 -77.95 -12.94 2.76
C TYR A 839 -76.43 -12.92 3.10
N THR A 840 -75.93 -11.69 3.24
CA THR A 840 -75.07 -11.23 4.37
C THR A 840 -75.98 -10.35 5.29
N PRO A 841 -75.66 -10.00 6.58
CA PRO A 841 -74.49 -9.15 6.94
C PRO A 841 -73.89 -9.25 8.38
N ALA A 842 -72.68 -8.67 8.55
CA ALA A 842 -72.17 -7.92 9.74
C ALA A 842 -71.75 -8.63 11.08
N PRO A 843 -70.90 -7.98 11.94
CA PRO A 843 -70.29 -8.51 13.20
C PRO A 843 -70.99 -7.93 14.48
N PRO A 844 -70.46 -7.90 15.75
CA PRO A 844 -69.17 -8.32 16.40
C PRO A 844 -69.43 -9.20 17.69
N PRO A 845 -68.70 -9.21 18.86
CA PRO A 845 -67.42 -8.63 19.34
C PRO A 845 -66.49 -9.64 20.13
N LYS A 846 -66.05 -9.30 21.37
CA LYS A 846 -65.32 -10.12 22.38
C LYS A 846 -65.89 -9.86 23.79
N PRO A 847 -65.62 -10.72 24.80
CA PRO A 847 -65.02 -10.21 26.05
C PRO A 847 -63.95 -11.14 26.68
N GLN A 848 -63.38 -10.73 27.82
CA GLN A 848 -62.27 -11.39 28.55
C GLN A 848 -62.75 -12.24 29.75
N ALA A 849 -61.87 -13.10 30.26
CA ALA A 849 -61.83 -13.54 31.66
C ALA A 849 -60.37 -13.53 32.17
N PHE A 850 -60.17 -13.52 33.49
CA PHE A 850 -58.88 -13.25 34.16
C PHE A 850 -58.78 -14.06 35.47
N VAL A 851 -57.73 -13.80 36.27
CA VAL A 851 -57.50 -14.21 37.69
C VAL A 851 -56.78 -15.56 37.90
N GLN A 852 -55.90 -15.77 38.91
CA GLN A 852 -54.86 -14.95 39.60
C GLN A 852 -54.16 -15.82 40.68
N GLN A 853 -52.83 -15.72 40.84
CA GLN A 853 -52.09 -15.69 42.13
C GLN A 853 -50.56 -15.63 41.84
N GLN A 854 -49.86 -14.55 42.20
CA GLN A 854 -49.06 -14.33 43.43
C GLN A 854 -47.68 -15.05 43.41
N GLN A 855 -46.53 -14.41 43.72
CA GLN A 855 -46.30 -13.03 44.21
C GLN A 855 -44.91 -12.46 43.79
N TYR A 856 -44.70 -11.15 44.00
CA TYR A 856 -43.57 -10.33 43.51
C TYR A 856 -42.33 -10.30 44.43
N HIS A 857 -41.15 -9.91 43.90
CA HIS A 857 -40.49 -8.62 44.23
C HIS A 857 -39.37 -8.21 43.23
N HIS A 858 -38.81 -7.00 43.39
CA HIS A 858 -37.98 -6.27 42.40
C HIS A 858 -36.60 -5.84 42.93
N GLN A 859 -35.74 -5.42 41.99
CA GLN A 859 -34.57 -4.50 42.13
C GLN A 859 -33.23 -5.04 42.70
N ALA A 860 -32.15 -4.35 42.31
CA ALA A 860 -30.75 -4.55 42.71
C ALA A 860 -30.27 -3.33 43.55
N PRO A 861 -29.15 -3.42 44.30
CA PRO A 861 -27.82 -3.13 43.74
C PRO A 861 -26.64 -3.93 44.37
N ALA A 862 -25.38 -3.55 44.10
CA ALA A 862 -24.14 -4.22 44.56
C ALA A 862 -23.42 -3.49 45.73
N PRO A 863 -22.51 -4.18 46.48
CA PRO A 863 -21.11 -3.72 46.62
C PRO A 863 -20.04 -4.85 46.75
N LEU A 864 -18.79 -4.51 47.18
CA LEU A 864 -17.52 -5.29 47.18
C LEU A 864 -16.80 -5.26 48.57
N PRO A 865 -15.62 -5.92 48.82
CA PRO A 865 -14.95 -7.09 48.21
C PRO A 865 -14.88 -8.31 49.19
N PRO A 866 -13.85 -8.70 50.03
CA PRO A 866 -12.38 -8.42 50.15
C PRO A 866 -11.42 -9.68 50.32
N THR A 867 -10.11 -9.43 50.52
CA THR A 867 -9.01 -10.29 51.09
C THR A 867 -8.26 -11.37 50.24
N ASN A 868 -6.99 -11.61 50.62
CA ASN A 868 -5.93 -12.46 50.03
C ASN A 868 -4.84 -12.71 51.13
N PRO A 869 -4.08 -13.84 51.16
CA PRO A 869 -2.65 -13.74 50.77
C PRO A 869 -2.00 -15.02 50.13
N SER A 870 -0.81 -14.83 49.55
CA SER A 870 0.13 -15.84 48.99
C SER A 870 1.17 -16.33 50.06
N PRO A 871 2.24 -17.18 49.84
CA PRO A 871 3.26 -17.04 48.77
C PRO A 871 4.16 -18.27 48.32
N TYR A 872 5.05 -18.03 47.33
CA TYR A 872 6.39 -18.64 47.05
C TYR A 872 6.61 -20.15 46.68
N GLY A 873 7.52 -20.43 45.71
CA GLY A 873 8.28 -21.71 45.63
C GLY A 873 8.89 -22.13 44.25
N ILE A 874 10.21 -22.02 44.09
CA ILE A 874 11.05 -22.22 42.86
C ILE A 874 11.34 -23.71 42.52
N TYR A 875 11.86 -24.00 41.30
CA TYR A 875 12.38 -25.29 40.72
C TYR A 875 11.34 -26.26 40.12
N GLY A 876 11.64 -27.18 39.18
CA GLY A 876 12.84 -27.34 38.33
C GLY A 876 13.06 -28.75 37.72
N ALA A 877 13.09 -28.86 36.38
CA ALA A 877 13.65 -29.95 35.52
C ALA A 877 13.05 -31.40 35.51
N ASN A 878 13.32 -32.09 34.39
CA ASN A 878 13.28 -33.55 34.07
C ASN A 878 11.95 -34.35 33.95
N MET A 879 11.71 -34.87 32.73
CA MET A 879 11.65 -36.30 32.33
C MET A 879 11.33 -37.39 33.39
N PRO A 880 10.53 -38.44 33.05
CA PRO A 880 11.02 -39.48 32.12
C PRO A 880 10.00 -40.15 31.17
N SER A 881 10.52 -41.09 30.38
CA SER A 881 9.88 -41.81 29.26
C SER A 881 8.94 -42.98 29.64
N ALA A 882 8.21 -43.49 28.64
CA ALA A 882 7.59 -44.82 28.64
C ALA A 882 7.93 -45.58 27.35
N THR A 883 7.77 -46.91 27.35
CA THR A 883 8.13 -47.82 26.22
C THR A 883 7.12 -48.99 26.16
N TYR A 884 7.35 -49.99 25.30
CA TYR A 884 6.47 -51.15 24.97
C TYR A 884 5.31 -50.88 23.99
N HIS A 885 4.76 -51.84 23.23
CA HIS A 885 5.32 -52.90 22.35
C HIS A 885 4.16 -53.70 21.68
N GLN A 886 3.92 -53.54 20.37
CA GLN A 886 3.40 -54.56 19.39
C GLN A 886 2.07 -55.35 19.70
N PRO A 887 1.58 -56.33 18.89
CA PRO A 887 1.83 -56.74 17.47
C PRO A 887 0.52 -56.73 16.56
N PRO A 888 0.09 -57.78 15.78
CA PRO A 888 0.36 -58.10 14.35
C PRO A 888 -0.92 -58.25 13.42
N PRO A 889 -0.94 -58.93 12.23
CA PRO A 889 -0.18 -58.74 10.94
C PRO A 889 -0.95 -58.98 9.57
N SER A 890 -0.27 -58.65 8.44
CA SER A 890 -0.25 -59.40 7.13
C SER A 890 -1.48 -59.41 6.16
N PRO A 891 -1.38 -59.91 4.87
CA PRO A 891 -0.20 -60.37 4.09
C PRO A 891 -0.10 -59.97 2.57
N TYR A 892 0.96 -60.45 1.87
CA TYR A 892 1.21 -60.61 0.40
C TYR A 892 1.94 -59.53 -0.46
N ALA A 893 2.51 -59.99 -1.60
CA ALA A 893 3.54 -59.38 -2.50
C ALA A 893 3.50 -60.08 -3.91
N PRO A 894 4.53 -60.10 -4.82
CA PRO A 894 5.72 -59.28 -5.13
C PRO A 894 5.84 -58.87 -6.65
N THR A 895 7.06 -58.68 -7.20
CA THR A 895 7.43 -58.09 -8.54
C THR A 895 7.69 -59.11 -9.69
N PRO A 896 7.97 -58.67 -10.94
CA PRO A 896 9.34 -58.80 -11.53
C PRO A 896 9.78 -57.65 -12.51
N GLN A 897 10.90 -57.82 -13.26
CA GLN A 897 11.63 -56.76 -14.02
C GLN A 897 12.02 -57.12 -15.49
N SER A 898 12.41 -56.10 -16.30
CA SER A 898 13.40 -56.12 -17.42
C SER A 898 13.03 -56.84 -18.76
N PRO A 899 13.76 -56.67 -19.92
CA PRO A 899 15.16 -56.19 -20.15
C PRO A 899 15.39 -55.15 -21.30
N MET A 900 16.64 -55.03 -21.80
CA MET A 900 17.21 -53.94 -22.66
C MET A 900 17.41 -54.26 -24.16
N GLN A 901 17.59 -53.22 -25.01
CA GLN A 901 18.44 -53.12 -26.24
C GLN A 901 18.31 -51.70 -26.88
N HIS A 902 19.15 -51.13 -27.78
CA HIS A 902 20.52 -51.39 -28.28
C HIS A 902 21.14 -50.09 -28.92
N MET A 903 22.34 -50.12 -29.53
CA MET A 903 23.00 -49.03 -30.31
C MET A 903 24.07 -49.66 -31.26
N PRO A 904 24.41 -49.14 -32.48
CA PRO A 904 25.41 -48.06 -32.70
C PRO A 904 25.25 -47.15 -33.99
N PRO A 905 26.12 -46.12 -34.25
CA PRO A 905 26.11 -45.15 -35.40
C PRO A 905 27.22 -45.45 -36.47
N PRO A 906 27.89 -44.55 -37.31
CA PRO A 906 27.78 -43.07 -37.60
C PRO A 906 28.10 -42.48 -39.05
N ARG A 907 27.69 -41.22 -39.34
CA ARG A 907 28.32 -40.15 -40.23
C ARG A 907 28.40 -40.37 -41.79
N PRO A 908 28.85 -39.42 -42.67
CA PRO A 908 29.37 -38.02 -42.54
C PRO A 908 28.88 -36.88 -43.53
N MET A 909 29.23 -35.61 -43.23
CA MET A 909 29.61 -34.43 -44.11
C MET A 909 28.77 -33.92 -45.32
N TYR A 910 28.41 -32.61 -45.35
CA TYR A 910 29.11 -31.53 -46.13
C TYR A 910 28.61 -30.08 -45.80
N ASN A 911 29.11 -29.06 -46.52
CA ASN A 911 29.08 -27.61 -46.21
C ASN A 911 28.82 -26.70 -47.46
N GLN A 912 28.01 -25.63 -47.36
CA GLN A 912 28.14 -24.34 -48.12
C GLN A 912 27.17 -23.18 -47.72
N GLN A 913 27.13 -22.07 -48.48
CA GLN A 913 26.88 -20.69 -48.00
C GLN A 913 25.82 -19.85 -48.77
N GLN A 914 25.17 -18.90 -48.06
CA GLN A 914 24.76 -17.53 -48.52
C GLN A 914 23.68 -17.45 -49.67
N PRO A 915 23.30 -16.26 -50.22
CA PRO A 915 22.25 -15.38 -49.63
C PRO A 915 21.21 -14.81 -50.64
N TYR A 916 20.13 -14.11 -50.21
CA TYR A 916 19.33 -13.25 -51.12
C TYR A 916 18.57 -12.08 -50.43
N GLN A 917 18.28 -11.02 -51.22
CA GLN A 917 17.55 -9.78 -50.85
C GLN A 917 16.26 -9.59 -51.70
N PRO A 918 15.27 -8.76 -51.28
CA PRO A 918 14.03 -8.47 -52.03
C PRO A 918 13.96 -7.06 -52.71
N PRO A 919 13.18 -6.91 -53.82
CA PRO A 919 12.84 -5.61 -54.44
C PRO A 919 11.27 -5.41 -54.59
N PRO A 920 10.67 -4.42 -55.34
CA PRO A 920 9.90 -3.35 -54.65
C PRO A 920 8.54 -2.86 -55.28
N SER A 921 7.81 -2.01 -54.51
CA SER A 921 6.90 -0.85 -54.80
C SER A 921 6.06 -0.69 -56.11
N ASN A 922 4.78 -0.25 -56.04
CA ASN A 922 4.31 1.18 -56.02
C ASN A 922 2.85 1.51 -56.54
N CYS A 923 2.19 2.52 -55.93
CA CYS A 923 1.12 3.50 -56.37
C CYS A 923 -0.14 3.23 -57.27
N GLY A 924 -1.28 3.91 -56.95
CA GLY A 924 -2.38 4.30 -57.89
C GLY A 924 -3.77 4.71 -57.28
N ALA A 925 -4.38 5.84 -57.68
CA ALA A 925 -5.75 6.36 -57.31
C ALA A 925 -6.11 7.63 -58.16
N PRO A 926 -7.25 8.40 -58.00
CA PRO A 926 -8.60 8.24 -57.36
C PRO A 926 -9.72 8.38 -58.47
N PRO A 927 -10.84 9.20 -58.42
CA PRO A 927 -11.86 9.68 -57.43
C PRO A 927 -13.31 9.21 -57.86
N PRO A 928 -14.44 9.99 -58.05
CA PRO A 928 -15.09 11.17 -57.37
C PRO A 928 -16.65 11.08 -57.10
N SER A 929 -17.23 12.09 -56.40
CA SER A 929 -18.65 12.62 -56.47
C SER A 929 -19.87 11.78 -55.99
N GLN A 930 -21.06 12.29 -55.56
CA GLN A 930 -21.64 13.55 -54.97
C GLN A 930 -23.16 13.27 -54.64
N GLN A 931 -24.00 14.00 -53.85
CA GLN A 931 -23.91 14.91 -52.66
C GLN A 931 -25.36 15.19 -52.10
N GLN A 932 -25.51 15.71 -50.85
CA GLN A 932 -26.70 16.42 -50.26
C GLN A 932 -28.01 15.65 -49.92
N GLN A 933 -28.91 16.07 -48.99
CA GLN A 933 -29.04 17.17 -47.96
C GLN A 933 -29.98 16.61 -46.83
N GLN A 934 -30.39 17.19 -45.67
CA GLN A 934 -30.33 18.47 -44.91
C GLN A 934 -30.44 18.09 -43.37
N GLN A 935 -30.73 18.83 -42.28
CA GLN A 935 -31.05 20.23 -41.88
C GLN A 935 -30.56 20.47 -40.40
N GLN A 936 -30.97 21.55 -39.71
CA GLN A 936 -30.41 22.10 -38.44
C GLN A 936 -31.26 23.29 -37.91
N PRO A 937 -30.85 24.24 -37.01
CA PRO A 937 -29.69 24.38 -36.07
C PRO A 937 -30.24 24.47 -34.59
N PRO A 938 -29.81 25.38 -33.67
CA PRO A 938 -28.50 25.90 -33.22
C PRO A 938 -28.13 25.37 -31.80
N GLN A 939 -27.05 25.68 -31.04
CA GLN A 939 -25.97 26.71 -30.99
C GLN A 939 -26.29 28.03 -30.24
N GLY A 940 -25.38 28.64 -29.46
CA GLY A 940 -23.97 28.28 -29.15
C GLY A 940 -23.32 29.09 -28.01
N TYR A 941 -22.00 29.38 -27.97
CA TYR A 941 -20.96 29.13 -28.98
C TYR A 941 -19.51 29.15 -28.41
N TYR A 942 -18.54 28.69 -29.24
CA TYR A 942 -17.07 28.59 -29.04
C TYR A 942 -16.58 27.42 -28.16
N GLY A 943 -15.35 26.90 -28.32
CA GLY A 943 -14.36 27.13 -29.40
C GLY A 943 -12.98 26.45 -29.12
N ASN A 944 -12.37 25.81 -30.12
CA ASN A 944 -11.08 25.07 -30.06
C ASN A 944 -10.59 24.70 -31.49
N ILE A 945 -9.33 24.25 -31.69
CA ILE A 945 -8.82 23.21 -32.65
C ILE A 945 -7.31 23.35 -33.05
N GLN A 946 -6.51 22.31 -32.73
CA GLN A 946 -5.41 21.58 -33.45
C GLN A 946 -4.21 22.28 -34.19
N ALA A 947 -3.17 21.46 -34.48
CA ALA A 947 -1.86 21.73 -35.14
C ALA A 947 -1.65 20.76 -36.36
N PRO A 948 -0.49 20.60 -37.07
CA PRO A 948 0.92 21.09 -36.95
C PRO A 948 1.43 21.67 -38.33
N PRO A 949 2.65 21.46 -38.94
CA PRO A 949 3.98 20.96 -38.51
C PRO A 949 5.26 21.88 -38.73
N PRO A 950 6.18 21.79 -39.76
CA PRO A 950 7.64 21.80 -39.45
C PRO A 950 8.63 22.68 -40.29
N LEU A 951 9.82 22.92 -39.69
CA LEU A 951 11.21 23.17 -40.20
C LEU A 951 11.51 23.95 -41.52
N PRO A 952 12.43 24.95 -41.47
CA PRO A 952 13.85 24.70 -41.82
C PRO A 952 14.91 25.40 -40.91
N GLN A 953 16.17 25.59 -41.39
CA GLN A 953 17.40 25.90 -40.62
C GLN A 953 17.86 27.39 -40.64
N GLN A 954 18.68 27.78 -39.62
CA GLN A 954 19.85 28.72 -39.55
C GLN A 954 19.96 30.00 -40.46
N PRO A 955 20.71 31.08 -40.08
CA PRO A 955 21.99 31.08 -39.32
C PRO A 955 22.29 32.27 -38.35
N GLN A 956 23.44 32.22 -37.67
CA GLN A 956 24.13 33.39 -37.05
C GLN A 956 25.66 33.29 -37.22
N TYR A 957 26.26 34.30 -37.84
CA TYR A 957 27.69 34.49 -38.21
C TYR A 957 27.88 36.02 -38.40
N HIS A 958 29.01 36.71 -38.11
CA HIS A 958 30.33 36.32 -37.55
C HIS A 958 31.16 37.58 -37.13
N HIS A 959 32.45 37.39 -36.80
CA HIS A 959 33.57 38.39 -36.74
C HIS A 959 33.71 39.30 -35.49
N GLN A 960 34.91 39.72 -35.02
CA GLN A 960 36.34 39.38 -35.33
C GLN A 960 37.21 39.75 -34.08
N MET A 961 38.05 38.86 -33.52
CA MET A 961 39.50 38.58 -33.73
C MET A 961 40.50 39.31 -32.75
N PRO A 962 41.66 38.68 -32.36
CA PRO A 962 42.41 38.89 -31.10
C PRO A 962 43.86 39.42 -31.37
N PRO A 963 45.07 39.00 -30.84
CA PRO A 963 45.52 37.97 -29.86
C PRO A 963 46.72 38.36 -28.91
N GLN A 964 47.35 37.34 -28.25
CA GLN A 964 48.77 37.22 -27.76
C GLN A 964 49.07 37.12 -26.23
N GLN A 965 50.25 36.55 -25.90
CA GLN A 965 50.83 36.15 -24.58
C GLN A 965 52.30 36.70 -24.47
N PRO A 966 53.35 36.14 -23.78
CA PRO A 966 53.51 35.17 -22.65
C PRO A 966 54.63 35.49 -21.57
N GLN A 967 54.74 34.64 -20.52
CA GLN A 967 55.95 34.18 -19.71
C GLN A 967 57.04 35.13 -19.09
N TYR A 968 57.61 34.76 -17.90
CA TYR A 968 59.04 34.31 -17.70
C TYR A 968 59.52 34.02 -16.21
N THR A 969 60.18 32.85 -16.00
CA THR A 969 61.26 32.45 -15.02
C THR A 969 61.22 32.52 -13.46
N SER A 970 62.09 31.68 -12.83
CA SER A 970 62.33 31.41 -11.38
C SER A 970 63.76 31.83 -10.91
N PRO A 971 64.17 31.64 -9.63
CA PRO A 971 65.01 30.46 -9.27
C PRO A 971 64.87 29.90 -7.80
N VAL A 972 65.76 28.96 -7.41
CA VAL A 972 65.80 28.14 -6.17
C VAL A 972 66.86 28.65 -5.14
N PRO A 973 66.93 28.20 -3.84
CA PRO A 973 67.51 26.89 -3.43
C PRO A 973 66.91 26.21 -2.16
N GLN A 974 67.47 25.06 -1.74
CA GLN A 974 67.06 24.21 -0.58
C GLN A 974 67.99 24.31 0.65
N MET A 975 67.47 23.95 1.84
CA MET A 975 68.15 23.39 3.04
C MET A 975 67.09 22.57 3.81
N GLN A 976 67.21 21.24 3.98
CA GLN A 976 67.97 20.46 4.99
C GLN A 976 67.42 20.46 6.43
N GLY A 977 67.35 19.27 7.06
CA GLY A 977 67.40 19.12 8.54
C GLY A 977 66.23 18.39 9.23
N GLN A 978 66.37 17.08 9.47
CA GLN A 978 65.80 16.38 10.64
C GLN A 978 66.98 16.10 11.61
N PRO A 979 66.79 16.01 12.95
CA PRO A 979 66.30 14.74 13.52
C PRO A 979 65.59 14.77 14.90
N HIS A 980 64.91 13.65 15.18
CA HIS A 980 64.78 12.93 16.48
C HIS A 980 63.97 13.48 17.70
N GLN A 981 63.13 12.56 18.21
CA GLN A 981 62.70 12.26 19.59
C GLN A 981 62.27 13.38 20.58
N GLY A 982 61.16 13.14 21.30
CA GLY A 982 60.95 13.76 22.61
C GLY A 982 59.49 13.83 23.06
N TYR A 983 59.17 13.13 24.14
CA TYR A 983 57.91 13.04 24.89
C TYR A 983 57.06 14.33 25.10
N GLN A 984 55.77 14.08 25.38
CA GLN A 984 54.83 14.88 26.20
C GLN A 984 55.44 15.48 27.51
N PRO A 985 54.75 16.42 28.23
CA PRO A 985 53.53 17.21 27.90
C PRO A 985 53.53 18.69 28.43
N GLN A 986 52.35 19.34 28.40
CA GLN A 986 51.75 20.12 29.52
C GLN A 986 52.07 21.64 29.76
N TYR A 987 50.98 22.45 29.73
CA TYR A 987 50.80 23.84 30.26
C TYR A 987 51.73 24.95 29.71
N GLN A 988 51.62 26.26 30.02
CA GLN A 988 50.89 27.13 30.99
C GLN A 988 50.63 28.53 30.30
N GLN A 989 50.02 29.64 30.76
CA GLN A 989 49.34 30.24 31.95
C GLN A 989 48.47 31.44 31.39
N GLN A 990 47.65 32.28 32.05
CA GLN A 990 47.21 32.49 33.44
C GLN A 990 45.78 33.12 33.55
N GLN A 991 45.22 32.97 34.76
CA GLN A 991 44.12 33.60 35.53
C GLN A 991 43.95 35.15 35.40
N GLN A 992 42.88 35.82 35.89
CA GLN A 992 42.33 35.93 37.27
C GLN A 992 40.78 35.74 37.31
N TRP A 993 40.11 35.07 38.28
CA TRP A 993 40.12 35.05 39.77
C TRP A 993 39.24 36.16 40.42
N GLN A 994 38.47 35.97 41.51
CA GLN A 994 38.14 34.77 42.34
C GLN A 994 37.01 35.01 43.38
N GLN A 995 36.16 34.01 43.65
CA GLN A 995 35.58 33.58 44.96
C GLN A 995 34.72 32.30 44.70
N GLN A 996 35.03 31.07 45.15
CA GLN A 996 35.20 30.47 46.49
C GLN A 996 33.89 30.35 47.32
N GLN A 997 33.56 29.27 48.06
CA GLN A 997 33.75 27.78 48.02
C GLN A 997 33.14 27.17 49.36
N PRO A 998 33.26 25.86 49.72
CA PRO A 998 32.79 24.58 49.13
C PRO A 998 31.92 23.80 50.20
N PRO A 999 31.97 22.46 50.46
CA PRO A 999 32.21 21.23 49.65
C PRO A 999 31.14 20.09 49.80
N GLN A 1000 31.14 19.13 48.83
CA GLN A 1000 31.03 17.62 48.90
C GLN A 1000 30.22 16.87 50.03
N GLN A 1001 29.65 15.65 49.85
CA GLN A 1001 29.74 14.60 48.80
C GLN A 1001 28.56 13.56 48.79
N GLN A 1002 28.37 12.87 47.65
CA GLN A 1002 27.82 11.49 47.43
C GLN A 1002 26.31 11.08 47.43
N GLN A 1003 25.98 10.26 46.40
CA GLN A 1003 24.96 9.19 46.21
C GLN A 1003 23.44 9.43 45.89
N GLN A 1004 23.04 8.83 44.74
CA GLN A 1004 21.81 8.09 44.34
C GLN A 1004 20.35 8.66 44.28
N GLN A 1005 19.77 8.46 43.08
CA GLN A 1005 18.39 8.02 42.70
C GLN A 1005 17.09 8.89 42.87
N GLN A 1006 16.46 9.11 41.70
CA GLN A 1006 15.02 9.02 41.34
C GLN A 1006 13.96 10.13 41.63
N GLN A 1007 13.12 10.32 40.58
CA GLN A 1007 11.69 10.70 40.52
C GLN A 1007 11.20 12.17 40.59
N TRP A 1008 9.90 12.31 40.24
CA TRP A 1008 9.04 13.51 39.98
C TRP A 1008 9.27 14.19 38.61
N GLN A 1009 8.31 14.39 37.68
CA GLN A 1009 6.83 14.57 37.64
C GLN A 1009 6.30 16.00 37.95
N GLN A 1010 5.24 16.39 37.22
CA GLN A 1010 4.75 17.76 37.04
C GLN A 1010 3.60 18.17 38.00
N PRO A 1011 3.38 19.48 38.23
CA PRO A 1011 2.28 20.00 39.06
C PRO A 1011 0.96 20.22 38.29
N MET A 1012 -0.15 20.28 39.01
CA MET A 1012 -1.49 20.66 38.51
C MET A 1012 -2.17 21.62 39.50
N TYR A 1013 -3.02 22.52 39.00
CA TYR A 1013 -3.73 23.52 39.81
C TYR A 1013 -5.00 22.95 40.49
N GLN A 1014 -5.43 23.58 41.58
CA GLN A 1014 -6.58 23.16 42.38
C GLN A 1014 -7.50 24.35 42.73
N GLN A 1015 -8.80 24.11 42.84
CA GLN A 1015 -9.85 25.12 43.10
C GLN A 1015 -10.82 24.62 44.18
N GLN A 1016 -11.37 25.52 45.01
CA GLN A 1016 -12.03 25.18 46.29
C GLN A 1016 -13.57 25.04 46.23
N ARG A 1017 -14.15 24.33 47.20
CA ARG A 1017 -15.58 24.36 47.58
C ARG A 1017 -15.79 24.20 49.11
N PRO A 1018 -16.95 24.61 49.69
CA PRO A 1018 -17.15 24.77 51.14
C PRO A 1018 -17.59 23.49 51.91
N PRO A 1019 -17.63 23.51 53.27
CA PRO A 1019 -17.69 22.31 54.13
C PRO A 1019 -19.09 21.89 54.64
N PRO A 1020 -19.24 20.66 55.19
CA PRO A 1020 -20.48 20.11 55.78
C PRO A 1020 -20.58 20.22 57.34
N PRO A 1021 -21.79 20.00 57.92
CA PRO A 1021 -22.04 19.98 59.38
C PRO A 1021 -21.77 18.59 60.05
N PRO A 1022 -21.79 18.50 61.41
CA PRO A 1022 -21.26 17.34 62.17
C PRO A 1022 -22.27 16.18 62.43
N PRO A 1023 -21.78 14.98 62.82
CA PRO A 1023 -22.61 13.81 63.13
C PRO A 1023 -23.08 13.74 64.59
N SER A 1024 -24.17 12.99 64.85
CA SER A 1024 -24.69 12.73 66.21
C SER A 1024 -24.93 11.23 66.47
N SER A 1025 -24.34 10.74 67.56
CA SER A 1025 -24.73 9.55 68.36
C SER A 1025 -25.17 8.27 67.65
N GLY A 1026 -24.37 7.20 67.80
CA GLY A 1026 -24.84 5.83 67.59
C GLY A 1026 -25.44 5.20 68.85
N ASN A 1027 -26.30 4.21 68.63
CA ASN A 1027 -26.62 3.07 69.50
C ASN A 1027 -26.98 1.91 68.55
N LEU A 1028 -26.89 0.63 68.83
CA LEU A 1028 -26.19 -0.24 69.80
C LEU A 1028 -27.00 -1.54 69.70
N LEU A 1029 -26.42 -2.62 69.16
CA LEU A 1029 -27.05 -3.96 68.94
C LEU A 1029 -28.17 -3.97 67.85
N ASP A 1030 -28.40 -5.07 67.13
CA ASP A 1030 -27.73 -6.38 67.08
C ASP A 1030 -26.98 -6.60 65.74
#